data_AF-A0AAW6N9V3-F1
#
_entry.id   AF-A0AAW6N9V3-F1
#
_cell.length_a   1.000
_cell.length_b   1.000
_cell.length_c   1.000
_cell.angle_alpha   90.00
_cell.angle_beta   90.00
_cell.angle_gamma   90.00
#
_symmetry.space_group_name_H-M   'P 1'
#
loop_
_entity.id
_entity.type
_entity.pdbx_description
1 polymer ?
#
loop_
_entity_poly.entity_id
_entity_poly.type
_entity_poly.pdbx_seq_one_letter_code
_entity_poly.pdbx_strand_id
1 'polypeptide(L)'
;MSNLRLHLANPQMARPAPPSMPLGQHLIEAGAIGNSDLVHALEVQNRVDAPLGEILMAEGLANPQDVLEALARQHNTQFVDLRDDPPQPGLGHRLPASLCLEYRAIAWLDMGGSLLVATSQPHRFAMLRRALGDRAPTILPVVASEQQIQDEITRTYGGELAHKAASRVPAAISCRSWEAAGRSRQIFAFALAIAALIALIKAPISTLAAFTMLAFITLLMTTVLKAAALWSQIMNKTAETPLPFIAQRTLPYRLPRVSIMVPLLKEKEIASALVARLTMLTYPKSLLDVVLVLEETDTTTKETLSRTALPPWISVIAVPAHGGLTTKPRALNYALDFCKGSIIGVWDAEDAPEPDQLERVVSRFHSAPKNVACLQGILDYYNPCANWLARCFTIEYAAWWRVLLPGIARLGLVIPLGGTTLFFRRTILEKLAGWDAHNVTEDADLGVRLARAGYVTELLPTVTYEEANCRLWPWVRQRSRWLKGFLITWCVHMRDPAQLVRDLGWVRFIGVQTMLLATVAQFACAPLLWSFWLAVFGVMHPVEQTFGTTVLWSMVGVFILSATLNLALSLVAVSGKDHRHLLWWVFTTPFYFPLGALAAFKALHEFVASPFYWDKTEHGVTPLPDTDTQILHSTARQKTMPAEPVFRRRYQTATAASPVSFTRRATAQNRA
;
A
#
# COMPACT_ATOMS: atom_id res chain seq x y z
N MET A 1 66.41 2.47 19.73
CA MET A 1 65.14 2.90 20.37
C MET A 1 64.02 2.38 19.46
N SER A 2 63.10 1.48 19.80
CA SER A 2 62.70 0.79 21.03
C SER A 2 62.32 -0.65 20.65
N ASN A 3 62.93 -1.62 21.32
CA ASN A 3 62.59 -3.04 21.25
C ASN A 3 61.35 -3.26 22.12
N LEU A 4 60.16 -3.37 21.54
CA LEU A 4 59.01 -3.96 22.24
C LEU A 4 58.92 -5.44 21.85
N ARG A 5 59.83 -6.22 22.43
CA ARG A 5 59.68 -7.68 22.54
C ARG A 5 58.47 -7.95 23.43
N LEU A 6 57.30 -8.16 22.83
CA LEU A 6 56.16 -8.79 23.48
C LEU A 6 56.55 -10.26 23.78
N HIS A 7 57.23 -10.47 24.91
CA HIS A 7 57.35 -11.80 25.49
C HIS A 7 56.01 -12.15 26.14
N LEU A 8 55.17 -12.91 25.43
CA LEU A 8 54.01 -13.57 26.01
C LEU A 8 54.52 -14.64 27.00
N ALA A 9 54.64 -14.27 28.27
CA ALA A 9 54.90 -15.22 29.34
C ALA A 9 53.68 -16.14 29.48
N ASN A 10 53.87 -17.43 29.16
CA ASN A 10 52.88 -18.50 29.23
C ASN A 10 51.67 -18.31 28.29
N PRO A 11 51.70 -18.88 27.06
CA PRO A 11 50.48 -19.07 26.30
C PRO A 11 49.53 -19.98 27.10
N GLN A 12 48.55 -19.40 27.78
CA GLN A 12 47.45 -20.16 28.32
C GLN A 12 46.60 -20.63 27.14
N MET A 13 46.31 -21.94 27.11
CA MET A 13 45.25 -22.46 26.24
C MET A 13 44.02 -21.58 26.43
N ALA A 14 43.49 -21.01 25.35
CA ALA A 14 42.24 -20.27 25.40
C ALA A 14 41.22 -21.17 26.10
N ARG A 15 40.77 -20.76 27.29
CA ARG A 15 39.70 -21.48 27.98
C ARG A 15 38.55 -21.58 27.00
N PRO A 16 37.93 -22.77 26.80
CA PRO A 16 36.75 -22.86 25.97
C PRO A 16 35.78 -21.79 26.48
N ALA A 17 35.34 -20.92 25.56
CA ALA A 17 34.41 -19.86 25.91
C ALA A 17 33.24 -20.51 26.69
N PRO A 18 32.85 -19.97 27.86
CA PRO A 18 31.72 -20.51 28.59
C PRO A 18 30.52 -20.61 27.63
N PRO A 19 29.67 -21.64 27.76
CA PRO A 19 28.51 -21.78 26.89
C PRO A 19 27.74 -20.45 26.89
N SER A 20 27.49 -19.89 25.71
CA SER A 20 26.91 -18.56 25.60
C SER A 20 25.59 -18.55 26.34
N MET A 21 25.51 -17.73 27.38
CA MET A 21 24.29 -17.59 28.16
C MET A 21 23.15 -17.12 27.24
N PRO A 22 21.96 -17.72 27.30
CA PRO A 22 20.83 -17.31 26.47
C PRO A 22 20.42 -15.85 26.75
N LEU A 23 19.93 -15.15 25.73
CA LEU A 23 19.47 -13.76 25.82
C LEU A 23 18.52 -13.52 27.01
N GLY A 24 17.55 -14.41 27.21
CA GLY A 24 16.57 -14.29 28.29
C GLY A 24 17.20 -14.28 29.68
N GLN A 25 18.29 -15.02 29.89
CA GLN A 25 18.98 -15.04 31.17
C GLN A 25 19.78 -13.75 31.39
N HIS A 26 20.44 -13.23 30.35
CA HIS A 26 21.07 -11.90 30.44
C HIS A 26 20.07 -10.80 30.81
N LEU A 27 18.85 -10.87 30.29
CA LEU A 27 17.78 -9.91 30.59
C LEU A 27 17.25 -10.05 32.03
N ILE A 28 17.13 -11.28 32.55
CA ILE A 28 16.75 -11.52 33.94
C ILE A 28 17.85 -11.04 34.90
N GLU A 29 19.12 -11.35 34.62
CA GLU A 29 20.25 -10.93 35.45
C GLU A 29 20.42 -9.41 35.47
N ALA A 30 20.06 -8.73 34.36
CA ALA A 30 20.01 -7.28 34.30
C ALA A 30 18.77 -6.66 35.00
N GLY A 31 17.82 -7.48 35.45
CA GLY A 31 16.57 -7.02 36.05
C GLY A 31 15.59 -6.39 35.06
N ALA A 32 15.81 -6.57 33.75
CA ALA A 32 14.99 -5.99 32.69
C ALA A 32 13.65 -6.73 32.51
N ILE A 33 13.61 -8.04 32.79
CA ILE A 33 12.40 -8.87 32.71
C ILE A 33 12.32 -9.85 33.89
N GLY A 34 11.11 -10.30 34.23
CA GLY A 34 10.88 -11.39 35.18
C GLY A 34 10.92 -12.78 34.54
N ASN A 35 11.00 -13.82 35.39
CA ASN A 35 10.89 -15.22 34.93
C ASN A 35 9.55 -15.52 34.25
N SER A 36 8.44 -14.94 34.73
CA SER A 36 7.11 -15.09 34.12
C SER A 36 7.08 -14.52 32.70
N ASP A 37 7.74 -13.39 32.50
CA ASP A 37 7.77 -12.69 31.21
C ASP A 37 8.58 -13.50 30.20
N LEU A 38 9.70 -14.08 30.63
CA LEU A 38 10.50 -14.99 29.81
C LEU A 38 9.71 -16.24 29.40
N VAL A 39 9.01 -16.88 30.34
CA VAL A 39 8.19 -18.07 30.05
C VAL A 39 7.09 -17.72 29.04
N HIS A 40 6.41 -16.59 29.23
CA HIS A 40 5.40 -16.11 28.30
C HIS A 40 5.97 -15.85 26.89
N ALA A 41 7.10 -15.13 26.80
CA ALA A 41 7.74 -14.83 25.52
C ALA A 41 8.25 -16.09 24.80
N LEU A 42 8.73 -17.10 25.52
CA LEU A 42 9.10 -18.41 24.95
C LEU A 42 7.88 -19.19 24.45
N GLU A 43 6.74 -19.12 25.15
CA GLU A 43 5.49 -19.71 24.67
C GLU A 43 5.03 -19.06 23.35
N VAL A 44 5.13 -17.74 23.24
CA VAL A 44 4.87 -17.00 22.01
C VAL A 44 5.86 -17.41 20.92
N GLN A 45 7.16 -17.47 21.23
CA GLN A 45 8.23 -17.82 20.29
C GLN A 45 8.05 -19.21 19.67
N ASN A 46 7.45 -20.17 20.39
CA ASN A 46 7.14 -21.47 19.83
C ASN A 46 6.12 -21.42 18.67
N ARG A 47 5.35 -20.32 18.55
CA ARG A 47 4.28 -20.14 17.55
C ARG A 47 4.68 -19.20 16.41
N VAL A 48 5.58 -18.25 16.68
CA VAL A 48 5.99 -17.21 15.73
C VAL A 48 7.44 -17.35 15.33
N ASP A 49 7.76 -17.04 14.07
CA ASP A 49 9.14 -17.04 13.60
C ASP A 49 9.82 -15.69 13.88
N ALA A 50 10.01 -15.36 15.17
CA ALA A 50 10.63 -14.12 15.62
C ALA A 50 11.69 -14.35 16.71
N PRO A 51 12.79 -13.57 16.73
CA PRO A 51 13.76 -13.60 17.81
C PRO A 51 13.13 -13.20 19.16
N LEU A 52 13.62 -13.80 20.26
CA LEU A 52 13.08 -13.59 21.60
C LEU A 52 13.08 -12.10 22.00
N GLY A 53 14.15 -11.38 21.69
CA GLY A 53 14.25 -9.95 21.97
C GLY A 53 13.17 -9.12 21.25
N GLU A 54 12.83 -9.47 20.01
CA GLU A 54 11.77 -8.79 19.26
C GLU A 54 10.37 -9.08 19.83
N ILE A 55 10.15 -10.30 20.32
CA ILE A 55 8.90 -10.66 21.01
C ILE A 55 8.75 -9.87 22.30
N LEU A 56 9.80 -9.82 23.13
CA LEU A 56 9.79 -9.07 24.38
C LEU A 56 9.53 -7.57 24.17
N MET A 57 10.11 -6.96 23.12
CA MET A 57 9.84 -5.57 22.77
C MET A 57 8.41 -5.37 22.25
N ALA A 58 7.92 -6.25 21.38
CA ALA A 58 6.60 -6.14 20.78
C ALA A 58 5.45 -6.29 21.80
N GLU A 59 5.64 -7.13 22.82
CA GLU A 59 4.71 -7.32 23.94
C GLU A 59 4.86 -6.24 25.03
N GLY A 60 5.81 -5.31 24.89
CA GLY A 60 6.08 -4.26 25.88
C GLY A 60 6.68 -4.79 27.20
N LEU A 61 7.30 -5.97 27.17
CA LEU A 61 7.90 -6.63 28.34
C LEU A 61 9.34 -6.17 28.60
N ALA A 62 10.06 -5.73 27.57
CA ALA A 62 11.44 -5.24 27.69
C ALA A 62 11.64 -3.96 26.88
N ASN A 63 12.49 -3.05 27.36
CA ASN A 63 12.87 -1.88 26.59
C ASN A 63 13.87 -2.24 25.49
N PRO A 64 13.88 -1.52 24.35
CA PRO A 64 14.82 -1.79 23.27
C PRO A 64 16.29 -1.73 23.68
N GLN A 65 16.65 -0.80 24.58
CA GLN A 65 18.02 -0.65 25.06
C GLN A 65 18.49 -1.88 25.85
N ASP A 66 17.65 -2.38 26.78
CA ASP A 66 17.96 -3.55 27.60
C ASP A 66 18.22 -4.79 26.71
N VAL A 67 17.43 -4.95 25.65
CA VAL A 67 17.59 -6.03 24.66
C VAL A 67 18.90 -5.88 23.88
N LEU A 68 19.25 -4.67 23.44
CA LEU A 68 20.50 -4.42 22.70
C LEU A 68 21.75 -4.66 23.57
N GLU A 69 21.73 -4.22 24.82
CA GLU A 69 22.82 -4.47 25.77
C GLU A 69 22.97 -5.96 26.08
N ALA A 70 21.86 -6.66 26.28
CA ALA A 70 21.87 -8.11 26.49
C ALA A 70 22.37 -8.87 25.26
N LEU A 71 21.99 -8.45 24.05
CA LEU A 71 22.53 -9.00 22.79
C LEU A 71 24.03 -8.75 22.66
N ALA A 72 24.50 -7.56 23.04
CA ALA A 72 25.93 -7.23 23.01
C ALA A 72 26.73 -8.17 23.95
N ARG A 73 26.24 -8.37 25.18
CA ARG A 73 26.85 -9.32 26.14
C ARG A 73 26.82 -10.75 25.62
N GLN A 74 25.69 -11.21 25.08
CA GLN A 74 25.53 -12.56 24.53
C GLN A 74 26.55 -12.87 23.42
N HIS A 75 26.85 -11.86 22.60
CA HIS A 75 27.78 -11.98 21.47
C HIS A 75 29.22 -11.54 21.79
N ASN A 76 29.56 -11.27 23.05
CA ASN A 76 30.86 -10.76 23.49
C ASN A 76 31.32 -9.53 22.70
N THR A 77 30.39 -8.61 22.47
CA THR A 77 30.59 -7.37 21.73
C THR A 77 30.13 -6.17 22.55
N GLN A 78 30.43 -4.97 22.08
CA GLN A 78 29.95 -3.72 22.67
C GLN A 78 28.65 -3.26 22.01
N PHE A 79 27.88 -2.50 22.77
CA PHE A 79 26.76 -1.70 22.27
C PHE A 79 27.26 -0.29 22.00
N VAL A 80 26.83 0.32 20.89
CA VAL A 80 27.14 1.71 20.54
C VAL A 80 25.86 2.45 20.18
N ASP A 81 25.72 3.68 20.68
CA ASP A 81 24.73 4.64 20.20
C ASP A 81 25.35 5.49 19.09
N LEU A 82 24.94 5.24 17.84
CA LEU A 82 25.49 5.93 16.67
C LEU A 82 25.12 7.44 16.61
N ARG A 83 24.23 7.93 17.49
CA ARG A 83 23.94 9.36 17.60
C ARG A 83 24.99 10.08 18.43
N ASP A 84 25.48 9.40 19.47
CA ASP A 84 26.51 9.93 20.37
C ASP A 84 27.92 9.69 19.82
N ASP A 85 28.14 8.55 19.16
CA ASP A 85 29.41 8.18 18.52
C ASP A 85 29.19 7.76 17.04
N PRO A 86 29.07 8.74 16.12
CA PRO A 86 28.72 8.47 14.73
C PRO A 86 29.85 7.75 13.96
N PRO A 87 29.52 7.06 12.86
CA PRO A 87 30.53 6.44 11.99
C PRO A 87 31.66 7.39 11.59
N GLN A 88 32.89 6.89 11.65
CA GLN A 88 34.08 7.65 11.28
C GLN A 88 33.97 8.17 9.83
N PRO A 89 34.26 9.47 9.58
CA PRO A 89 34.20 10.04 8.24
C PRO A 89 35.07 9.28 7.24
N GLY A 90 34.57 9.08 6.03
CA GLY A 90 35.31 8.40 4.95
C GLY A 90 35.26 6.86 4.98
N LEU A 91 34.54 6.26 5.93
CA LEU A 91 34.23 4.81 5.90
C LEU A 91 33.04 4.46 5.00
N GLY A 92 32.33 5.46 4.49
CA GLY A 92 31.29 5.27 3.48
C GLY A 92 31.84 4.47 2.29
N HIS A 93 31.06 3.54 1.77
CA HIS A 93 31.41 2.64 0.67
C HIS A 93 32.48 1.56 0.98
N ARG A 94 33.00 1.46 2.21
CA ARG A 94 33.79 0.27 2.64
C ARG A 94 32.95 -1.00 2.64
N LEU A 95 31.64 -0.86 2.80
CA LEU A 95 30.65 -1.92 2.62
C LEU A 95 29.71 -1.53 1.46
N PRO A 96 29.40 -2.42 0.52
CA PRO A 96 28.39 -2.16 -0.50
C PRO A 96 27.01 -1.90 0.11
N ALA A 97 26.24 -0.95 -0.47
CA ALA A 97 24.88 -0.62 -0.01
C ALA A 97 23.95 -1.84 0.07
N SER A 98 24.07 -2.77 -0.88
CA SER A 98 23.30 -4.03 -0.91
C SER A 98 23.56 -4.89 0.32
N LEU A 99 24.81 -5.02 0.75
CA LEU A 99 25.17 -5.79 1.95
C LEU A 99 24.74 -5.07 3.22
N CYS A 100 24.86 -3.74 3.26
CA CYS A 100 24.37 -2.95 4.38
C CYS A 100 22.86 -3.16 4.62
N LEU A 101 22.06 -3.17 3.55
CA LEU A 101 20.62 -3.41 3.58
C LEU A 101 20.28 -4.86 3.96
N GLU A 102 20.95 -5.85 3.34
CA GLU A 102 20.68 -7.28 3.55
C GLU A 102 21.01 -7.75 4.98
N TYR A 103 22.13 -7.26 5.52
CA TYR A 103 22.66 -7.68 6.83
C TYR A 103 22.42 -6.67 7.94
N ARG A 104 21.73 -5.55 7.65
CA ARG A 104 21.44 -4.46 8.61
C ARG A 104 22.71 -4.05 9.34
N ALA A 105 23.68 -3.60 8.55
CA ALA A 105 25.02 -3.31 9.02
C ALA A 105 25.59 -2.06 8.33
N ILE A 106 26.45 -1.33 9.04
CA ILE A 106 27.16 -0.16 8.51
C ILE A 106 28.58 -0.12 9.06
N ALA A 107 29.54 0.33 8.24
CA ALA A 107 30.91 0.54 8.69
C ALA A 107 30.93 1.67 9.73
N TRP A 108 31.56 1.43 10.88
CA TRP A 108 31.55 2.36 12.00
C TRP A 108 32.94 2.94 12.32
N LEU A 109 33.96 2.10 12.51
CA LEU A 109 35.29 2.56 12.91
C LEU A 109 36.39 1.68 12.29
N ASP A 110 37.47 2.27 11.76
CA ASP A 110 38.65 1.52 11.30
C ASP A 110 39.78 1.61 12.35
N MET A 111 40.13 0.48 12.94
CA MET A 111 41.21 0.36 13.92
C MET A 111 42.41 -0.38 13.31
N GLY A 112 43.20 0.32 12.50
CA GLY A 112 44.52 -0.15 12.07
C GLY A 112 44.50 -1.48 11.30
N GLY A 113 43.49 -1.69 10.45
CA GLY A 113 43.34 -2.90 9.63
C GLY A 113 42.21 -3.83 10.07
N SER A 114 41.50 -3.51 11.15
CA SER A 114 40.23 -4.13 11.51
C SER A 114 39.09 -3.12 11.46
N LEU A 115 38.07 -3.41 10.66
CA LEU A 115 36.87 -2.59 10.50
C LEU A 115 35.80 -3.04 11.49
N LEU A 116 35.45 -2.17 12.44
CA LEU A 116 34.28 -2.36 13.28
C LEU A 116 33.03 -1.98 12.48
N VAL A 117 32.06 -2.87 12.51
CA VAL A 117 30.82 -2.78 11.75
C VAL A 117 29.65 -2.83 12.72
N ALA A 118 28.91 -1.74 12.81
CA ALA A 118 27.68 -1.67 13.58
C ALA A 118 26.60 -2.53 12.92
N THR A 119 25.94 -3.40 13.68
CA THR A 119 24.88 -4.31 13.20
C THR A 119 23.76 -4.46 14.21
N SER A 120 22.51 -4.59 13.74
CA SER A 120 21.37 -4.96 14.58
C SER A 120 21.14 -6.47 14.61
N GLN A 121 21.88 -7.24 13.80
CA GLN A 121 21.72 -8.68 13.65
C GLN A 121 23.05 -9.41 13.88
N PRO A 122 23.61 -9.36 15.11
CA PRO A 122 24.92 -9.97 15.41
C PRO A 122 24.98 -11.47 15.09
N HIS A 123 23.86 -12.19 15.22
CA HIS A 123 23.74 -13.60 14.85
C HIS A 123 23.97 -13.88 13.35
N ARG A 124 23.75 -12.91 12.45
CA ARG A 124 24.00 -13.03 11.00
C ARG A 124 25.35 -12.46 10.57
N PHE A 125 26.14 -11.92 11.48
CA PHE A 125 27.40 -11.25 11.14
C PHE A 125 28.42 -12.15 10.44
N ALA A 126 28.44 -13.45 10.78
CA ALA A 126 29.29 -14.43 10.09
C ALA A 126 28.95 -14.58 8.60
N MET A 127 27.68 -14.39 8.21
CA MET A 127 27.25 -14.41 6.82
C MET A 127 27.70 -13.15 6.07
N LEU A 128 27.60 -11.97 6.70
CA LEU A 128 28.14 -10.73 6.15
C LEU A 128 29.64 -10.86 5.84
N ARG A 129 30.41 -11.43 6.78
CA ARG A 129 31.85 -11.68 6.58
C ARG A 129 32.12 -12.59 5.39
N ARG A 130 31.30 -13.64 5.19
CA ARG A 130 31.41 -14.52 4.02
C ARG A 130 31.03 -13.81 2.73
N ALA A 131 30.01 -12.96 2.74
CA ALA A 131 29.53 -12.23 1.58
C ALA A 131 30.53 -11.18 1.06
N LEU A 132 31.36 -10.61 1.94
CA LEU A 132 32.44 -9.70 1.57
C LEU A 132 33.64 -10.39 0.88
N GLY A 133 33.76 -11.71 1.03
CA GLY A 133 34.83 -12.52 0.43
C GLY A 133 36.20 -12.39 1.10
N ASP A 134 37.16 -13.21 0.66
CA ASP A 134 38.45 -13.41 1.35
C ASP A 134 39.42 -12.22 1.25
N ARG A 135 39.14 -11.23 0.38
CA ARG A 135 39.96 -10.01 0.22
C ARG A 135 39.46 -8.83 1.08
N ALA A 136 38.41 -9.04 1.87
CA ALA A 136 37.84 -8.01 2.71
C ALA A 136 38.71 -7.73 3.95
N PRO A 137 38.67 -6.50 4.50
CA PRO A 137 39.32 -6.21 5.77
C PRO A 137 38.76 -7.11 6.87
N THR A 138 39.57 -7.39 7.89
CA THR A 138 39.09 -8.09 9.10
C THR A 138 37.93 -7.28 9.68
N ILE A 139 36.73 -7.85 9.73
CA ILE A 139 35.56 -7.16 10.29
C ILE A 139 35.19 -7.70 11.68
N LEU A 140 34.80 -6.80 12.56
CA LEU A 140 34.36 -7.10 13.93
C LEU A 140 32.98 -6.46 14.17
N PRO A 141 32.02 -7.18 14.79
CA PRO A 141 30.70 -6.63 15.04
C PRO A 141 30.73 -5.64 16.20
N VAL A 142 29.84 -4.66 16.14
CA VAL A 142 29.36 -3.85 17.27
C VAL A 142 27.84 -3.80 17.19
N VAL A 143 27.14 -3.88 18.31
CA VAL A 143 25.67 -3.86 18.30
C VAL A 143 25.19 -2.41 18.32
N ALA A 144 24.33 -2.05 17.39
CA ALA A 144 23.64 -0.77 17.37
C ALA A 144 22.15 -0.98 17.10
N SER A 145 21.33 0.02 17.43
CA SER A 145 19.90 -0.08 17.15
C SER A 145 19.64 -0.13 15.63
N GLU A 146 18.60 -0.85 15.24
CA GLU A 146 18.28 -0.98 13.82
C GLU A 146 17.91 0.37 13.18
N GLN A 147 17.15 1.21 13.89
CA GLN A 147 16.77 2.54 13.39
C GLN A 147 18.02 3.39 13.10
N GLN A 148 18.99 3.41 14.02
CA GLN A 148 20.24 4.17 13.80
C GLN A 148 21.04 3.64 12.61
N ILE A 149 21.08 2.33 12.41
CA ILE A 149 21.75 1.75 11.24
C ILE A 149 21.02 2.16 9.95
N GLN A 150 19.68 2.14 9.95
CA GLN A 150 18.89 2.58 8.80
C GLN A 150 19.09 4.07 8.49
N ASP A 151 19.17 4.91 9.53
CA ASP A 151 19.44 6.34 9.41
C ASP A 151 20.85 6.58 8.82
N GLU A 152 21.87 5.84 9.26
CA GLU A 152 23.23 5.95 8.73
C GLU A 152 23.38 5.36 7.32
N ILE A 153 22.64 4.30 6.98
CA ILE A 153 22.53 3.81 5.59
C ILE A 153 21.92 4.89 4.70
N THR A 154 20.85 5.55 5.17
CA THR A 154 20.22 6.66 4.45
C THR A 154 21.16 7.86 4.31
N ARG A 155 21.93 8.20 5.36
CA ARG A 155 22.94 9.26 5.31
C ARG A 155 24.06 8.97 4.32
N THR A 156 24.52 7.72 4.27
CA THR A 156 25.68 7.30 3.47
C THR A 156 25.32 6.99 2.01
N TYR A 157 24.24 6.24 1.79
CA TYR A 157 23.83 5.72 0.48
C TYR A 157 22.52 6.32 -0.03
N GLY A 158 21.94 7.31 0.66
CA GLY A 158 20.63 7.86 0.34
C GLY A 158 20.50 8.36 -1.11
N GLY A 159 21.54 8.99 -1.65
CA GLY A 159 21.55 9.43 -3.05
C GLY A 159 21.51 8.28 -4.04
N GLU A 160 22.28 7.22 -3.81
CA GLU A 160 22.30 6.01 -4.65
C GLU A 160 20.96 5.27 -4.56
N LEU A 161 20.44 5.08 -3.35
CA LEU A 161 19.18 4.39 -3.10
C LEU A 161 17.97 5.18 -3.63
N ALA A 162 17.97 6.51 -3.51
CA ALA A 162 16.91 7.35 -4.06
C ALA A 162 16.94 7.36 -5.60
N HIS A 163 18.14 7.34 -6.21
CA HIS A 163 18.28 7.17 -7.65
C HIS A 163 17.74 5.82 -8.14
N LYS A 164 18.12 4.73 -7.44
CA LYS A 164 17.61 3.39 -7.70
C LYS A 164 16.10 3.33 -7.55
N ALA A 165 15.53 3.97 -6.53
CA ALA A 165 14.09 4.00 -6.28
C ALA A 165 13.31 4.70 -7.41
N ALA A 166 13.89 5.74 -8.02
CA ALA A 166 13.30 6.45 -9.17
C ALA A 166 13.41 5.66 -10.49
N SER A 167 14.40 4.78 -10.63
CA SER A 167 14.74 4.12 -11.91
C SER A 167 14.60 2.60 -11.92
N ARG A 168 14.05 2.01 -10.85
CA ARG A 168 13.99 0.56 -10.59
C ARG A 168 13.39 -0.24 -11.75
N VAL A 169 12.25 0.19 -12.27
CA VAL A 169 11.57 -0.48 -13.40
C VAL A 169 12.36 -0.25 -14.70
N PRO A 170 12.51 -1.24 -15.60
CA PRO A 170 13.16 -1.05 -16.90
C PRO A 170 12.50 0.04 -17.76
N ALA A 171 13.30 0.83 -18.49
CA ALA A 171 12.81 2.00 -19.26
C ALA A 171 11.78 1.63 -20.33
N ALA A 172 11.89 0.43 -20.91
CA ALA A 172 10.97 -0.07 -21.93
C ALA A 172 9.51 -0.15 -21.43
N ILE A 173 9.33 -0.46 -20.15
CA ILE A 173 8.02 -0.64 -19.49
C ILE A 173 7.77 0.40 -18.39
N SER A 174 8.44 1.56 -18.47
CA SER A 174 8.24 2.70 -17.57
C SER A 174 7.88 3.94 -18.36
N CYS A 175 7.08 4.83 -17.77
CA CYS A 175 6.75 6.12 -18.36
C CYS A 175 7.83 7.21 -18.13
N ARG A 176 8.95 6.92 -17.43
CA ARG A 176 9.97 7.92 -17.07
C ARG A 176 10.55 8.73 -18.24
N SER A 177 10.60 8.16 -19.44
CA SER A 177 11.14 8.86 -20.63
C SER A 177 10.17 9.88 -21.23
N TRP A 178 8.95 9.99 -20.71
CA TRP A 178 7.93 10.88 -21.26
C TRP A 178 8.19 12.37 -21.01
N GLU A 179 8.96 12.71 -19.99
CA GLU A 179 9.39 14.09 -19.75
C GLU A 179 10.23 14.61 -20.92
N ALA A 180 11.21 13.82 -21.37
CA ALA A 180 12.04 14.14 -22.52
C ALA A 180 11.23 14.24 -23.83
N ALA A 181 10.13 13.51 -23.95
CA ALA A 181 9.24 13.52 -25.10
C ALA A 181 8.11 14.57 -25.01
N GLY A 182 8.09 15.43 -23.97
CA GLY A 182 6.97 16.31 -23.67
C GLY A 182 6.55 17.22 -24.83
N ARG A 183 7.52 17.86 -25.50
CA ARG A 183 7.25 18.75 -26.65
C ARG A 183 6.67 18.01 -27.84
N SER A 184 7.20 16.83 -28.18
CA SER A 184 6.68 16.01 -29.28
C SER A 184 5.25 15.55 -29.00
N ARG A 185 4.96 15.12 -27.77
CA ARG A 185 3.61 14.75 -27.34
C ARG A 185 2.63 15.92 -27.44
N GLN A 186 3.02 17.11 -26.98
CA GLN A 186 2.19 18.31 -27.07
C GLN A 186 1.90 18.68 -28.53
N ILE A 187 2.91 18.65 -29.40
CA ILE A 187 2.75 18.91 -30.84
C ILE A 187 1.79 17.87 -31.46
N PHE A 188 1.98 16.58 -31.16
CA PHE A 188 1.11 15.52 -31.66
C PHE A 188 -0.34 15.69 -31.19
N ALA A 189 -0.55 15.95 -29.90
CA ALA A 189 -1.88 16.16 -29.34
C ALA A 189 -2.55 17.41 -29.94
N PHE A 190 -1.81 18.50 -30.13
CA PHE A 190 -2.31 19.72 -30.75
C PHE A 190 -2.63 19.51 -32.23
N ALA A 191 -1.79 18.80 -32.98
CA ALA A 191 -2.04 18.43 -34.37
C ALA A 191 -3.29 17.56 -34.50
N LEU A 192 -3.48 16.58 -33.59
CA LEU A 192 -4.68 15.74 -33.54
C LEU A 192 -5.93 16.56 -33.23
N ALA A 193 -5.85 17.50 -32.28
CA ALA A 193 -6.96 18.38 -31.93
C ALA A 193 -7.34 19.31 -33.09
N ILE A 194 -6.35 19.88 -33.79
CA ILE A 194 -6.58 20.68 -35.01
C ILE A 194 -7.19 19.83 -36.10
N ALA A 195 -6.68 18.62 -36.35
CA ALA A 195 -7.22 17.73 -37.36
C ALA A 195 -8.69 17.36 -37.06
N ALA A 196 -9.01 17.06 -35.80
CA ALA A 196 -10.38 16.81 -35.35
C ALA A 196 -11.27 18.05 -35.52
N LEU A 197 -10.77 19.25 -35.23
CA LEU A 197 -11.50 20.51 -35.42
C LEU A 197 -11.75 20.80 -36.90
N ILE A 198 -10.74 20.61 -37.76
CA ILE A 198 -10.88 20.77 -39.22
C ILE A 198 -11.91 19.77 -39.75
N ALA A 199 -11.86 18.51 -39.32
CA ALA A 199 -12.83 17.50 -39.69
C ALA A 199 -14.26 17.89 -39.25
N LEU A 200 -14.41 18.41 -38.02
CA LEU A 200 -15.70 18.86 -37.50
C LEU A 200 -16.26 20.05 -38.29
N ILE A 201 -15.41 20.98 -38.75
CA ILE A 201 -15.83 22.13 -39.57
C ILE A 201 -16.18 21.70 -40.99
N LYS A 202 -15.38 20.82 -41.61
CA LYS A 202 -15.54 20.42 -43.02
C LYS A 202 -16.60 19.33 -43.24
N ALA A 203 -16.75 18.43 -42.28
CA ALA A 203 -17.66 17.29 -42.35
C ALA A 203 -18.27 17.02 -40.96
N PRO A 204 -19.13 17.93 -40.44
CA PRO A 204 -19.64 17.86 -39.07
C PRO A 204 -20.39 16.55 -38.80
N ILE A 205 -21.31 16.17 -39.69
CA ILE A 205 -22.16 14.99 -39.53
C ILE A 205 -21.31 13.72 -39.49
N SER A 206 -20.43 13.52 -40.48
CA SER A 206 -19.55 12.34 -40.55
C SER A 206 -18.58 12.27 -39.38
N THR A 207 -18.03 13.41 -38.93
CA THR A 207 -17.10 13.48 -37.80
C THR A 207 -17.81 13.12 -36.48
N LEU A 208 -18.98 13.71 -36.22
CA LEU A 208 -19.81 13.35 -35.07
C LEU A 208 -20.21 11.87 -35.10
N ALA A 209 -20.64 11.37 -36.26
CA ALA A 209 -21.00 9.96 -36.43
C ALA A 209 -19.81 9.01 -36.16
N ALA A 210 -18.59 9.37 -36.59
CA ALA A 210 -17.38 8.60 -36.31
C ALA A 210 -17.02 8.57 -34.82
N PHE A 211 -17.06 9.72 -34.13
CA PHE A 211 -16.83 9.76 -32.68
C PHE A 211 -17.93 9.04 -31.89
N THR A 212 -19.19 9.13 -32.33
CA THR A 212 -20.29 8.34 -31.75
C THR A 212 -20.08 6.84 -31.96
N MET A 213 -19.56 6.42 -33.12
CA MET A 213 -19.23 5.01 -33.36
C MET A 213 -18.11 4.54 -32.43
N LEU A 214 -17.07 5.35 -32.22
CA LEU A 214 -16.03 5.06 -31.24
C LEU A 214 -16.62 4.88 -29.82
N ALA A 215 -17.47 5.82 -29.40
CA ALA A 215 -18.17 5.77 -28.11
C ALA A 215 -19.03 4.51 -27.98
N PHE A 216 -19.64 4.08 -29.08
CA PHE A 216 -20.48 2.88 -29.11
C PHE A 216 -19.66 1.59 -29.04
N ILE A 217 -18.51 1.53 -29.74
CA ILE A 217 -17.59 0.39 -29.66
C ILE A 217 -17.08 0.23 -28.22
N THR A 218 -16.67 1.34 -27.57
CA THR A 218 -16.20 1.29 -26.18
C THR A 218 -17.32 0.94 -25.21
N LEU A 219 -18.54 1.42 -25.45
CA LEU A 219 -19.73 1.02 -24.71
C LEU A 219 -19.95 -0.49 -24.84
N LEU A 220 -19.94 -1.04 -26.05
CA LEU A 220 -20.13 -2.47 -26.28
C LEU A 220 -19.04 -3.30 -25.58
N MET A 221 -17.77 -2.92 -25.70
CA MET A 221 -16.66 -3.60 -25.01
C MET A 221 -16.88 -3.65 -23.50
N THR A 222 -17.22 -2.51 -22.88
CA THR A 222 -17.45 -2.45 -21.43
C THR A 222 -18.73 -3.16 -21.01
N THR A 223 -19.81 -3.09 -21.79
CA THR A 223 -21.07 -3.80 -21.53
C THR A 223 -20.89 -5.31 -21.59
N VAL A 224 -20.18 -5.82 -22.60
CA VAL A 224 -19.89 -7.26 -22.73
C VAL A 224 -19.06 -7.74 -21.56
N LEU A 225 -18.00 -7.01 -21.18
CA LEU A 225 -17.19 -7.36 -20.01
C LEU A 225 -18.00 -7.36 -18.71
N LYS A 226 -18.82 -6.33 -18.50
CA LYS A 226 -19.70 -6.19 -17.33
C LYS A 226 -20.72 -7.34 -17.26
N ALA A 227 -21.33 -7.70 -18.40
CA ALA A 227 -22.27 -8.81 -18.48
C ALA A 227 -21.59 -10.15 -18.20
N ALA A 228 -20.40 -10.39 -18.78
CA ALA A 228 -19.62 -11.59 -18.54
C ALA A 228 -19.17 -11.71 -17.08
N ALA A 229 -18.74 -10.61 -16.46
CA ALA A 229 -18.33 -10.56 -15.06
C ALA A 229 -19.52 -10.87 -14.13
N LEU A 230 -20.68 -10.25 -14.36
CA LEU A 230 -21.90 -10.53 -13.60
C LEU A 230 -22.37 -11.98 -13.79
N TRP A 231 -22.37 -12.47 -15.03
CA TRP A 231 -22.75 -13.85 -15.34
C TRP A 231 -21.84 -14.85 -14.63
N SER A 232 -20.52 -14.64 -14.67
CA SER A 232 -19.55 -15.47 -13.96
C SER A 232 -19.83 -15.50 -12.46
N GLN A 233 -20.20 -14.37 -11.86
CA GLN A 233 -20.52 -14.30 -10.44
C GLN A 233 -21.84 -15.02 -10.10
N ILE A 234 -22.88 -14.89 -10.92
CA ILE A 234 -24.18 -15.53 -10.67
C ILE A 234 -24.09 -17.05 -10.84
N MET A 235 -23.40 -17.53 -11.89
CA MET A 235 -23.29 -18.96 -12.19
C MET A 235 -22.38 -19.68 -11.20
N ASN A 236 -21.30 -19.06 -10.75
CA ASN A 236 -20.36 -19.67 -9.82
C ASN A 236 -20.63 -19.25 -8.37
N LYS A 237 -21.91 -19.30 -7.96
CA LYS A 237 -22.36 -19.26 -6.55
C LYS A 237 -21.83 -20.44 -5.70
N THR A 238 -20.82 -21.17 -6.15
CA THR A 238 -19.98 -21.96 -5.25
C THR A 238 -19.37 -20.99 -4.26
N ALA A 239 -19.89 -21.07 -3.04
CA ALA A 239 -19.62 -20.19 -1.93
C ALA A 239 -18.16 -19.74 -1.93
N GLU A 240 -17.95 -18.42 -1.89
CA GLU A 240 -16.83 -17.87 -1.15
C GLU A 240 -17.00 -18.42 0.26
N THR A 241 -16.50 -19.64 0.46
CA THR A 241 -16.48 -20.28 1.76
C THR A 241 -15.59 -19.34 2.53
N PRO A 242 -16.10 -18.60 3.52
CA PRO A 242 -15.26 -17.75 4.33
C PRO A 242 -14.10 -18.64 4.76
N LEU A 243 -12.87 -18.23 4.48
CA LEU A 243 -11.72 -18.94 5.04
C LEU A 243 -12.06 -19.08 6.52
N PRO A 244 -12.23 -20.32 7.04
CA PRO A 244 -12.62 -20.48 8.43
C PRO A 244 -11.64 -19.66 9.23
N PHE A 245 -12.13 -18.88 10.20
CA PHE A 245 -11.26 -18.23 11.16
C PHE A 245 -10.54 -19.36 11.90
N ILE A 246 -9.35 -19.73 11.42
CA ILE A 246 -8.52 -20.72 12.08
C ILE A 246 -7.95 -19.96 13.26
N ALA A 247 -8.49 -20.22 14.44
CA ALA A 247 -7.90 -19.72 15.67
C ALA A 247 -6.40 -20.05 15.65
N GLN A 248 -5.57 -19.03 15.87
CA GLN A 248 -4.10 -19.06 15.74
C GLN A 248 -3.46 -20.29 16.43
N ARG A 249 -4.16 -20.89 17.41
CA ARG A 249 -3.79 -22.12 18.14
C ARG A 249 -3.61 -23.39 17.29
N THR A 250 -4.08 -23.45 16.04
CA THR A 250 -4.13 -24.72 15.26
C THR A 250 -3.46 -24.68 13.88
N LEU A 251 -2.69 -23.64 13.56
CA LEU A 251 -2.03 -23.58 12.25
C LEU A 251 -0.87 -24.59 12.16
N PRO A 252 -0.80 -25.43 11.11
CA PRO A 252 0.26 -26.43 10.94
C PRO A 252 1.60 -25.83 10.48
N TYR A 253 1.74 -24.50 10.49
CA TYR A 253 2.91 -23.77 10.00
C TYR A 253 3.17 -22.51 10.83
N ARG A 254 4.42 -22.04 10.81
CA ARG A 254 4.81 -20.78 11.47
C ARG A 254 4.34 -19.58 10.65
N LEU A 255 3.82 -18.57 11.35
CA LEU A 255 3.41 -17.32 10.74
C LEU A 255 4.64 -16.53 10.22
N PRO A 256 4.61 -16.01 8.99
CA PRO A 256 5.70 -15.22 8.44
C PRO A 256 5.65 -13.77 8.92
N ARG A 257 6.78 -13.06 8.81
CA ARG A 257 6.79 -11.61 8.96
C ARG A 257 6.11 -10.92 7.77
N VAL A 258 5.28 -9.92 8.07
CA VAL A 258 4.58 -9.08 7.10
C VAL A 258 5.04 -7.63 7.29
N SER A 259 5.54 -7.02 6.22
CA SER A 259 5.84 -5.59 6.21
C SER A 259 4.73 -4.82 5.54
N ILE A 260 4.24 -3.75 6.18
CA ILE A 260 3.24 -2.86 5.58
C ILE A 260 3.82 -1.47 5.44
N MET A 261 3.88 -0.98 4.20
CA MET A 261 4.27 0.40 3.93
C MET A 261 3.06 1.31 3.97
N VAL A 262 3.18 2.43 4.70
CA VAL A 262 2.16 3.47 4.77
C VAL A 262 2.77 4.79 4.33
N PRO A 263 2.54 5.25 3.08
CA PRO A 263 3.07 6.50 2.59
C PRO A 263 2.30 7.68 3.17
N LEU A 264 3.04 8.67 3.67
CA LEU A 264 2.54 9.90 4.29
C LEU A 264 3.07 11.10 3.51
N LEU A 265 2.22 12.09 3.26
CA LEU A 265 2.64 13.35 2.64
C LEU A 265 1.79 14.50 3.14
N LYS A 266 2.35 15.42 3.93
CA LYS A 266 1.67 16.58 4.52
C LYS A 266 0.49 16.18 5.42
N GLU A 267 0.67 15.15 6.24
CA GLU A 267 -0.37 14.68 7.17
C GLU A 267 -0.27 15.38 8.52
N LYS A 268 -1.35 16.04 8.95
CA LYS A 268 -1.39 16.83 10.19
C LYS A 268 -1.96 16.05 11.38
N GLU A 269 -3.10 15.38 11.16
CA GLU A 269 -3.95 14.81 12.22
C GLU A 269 -4.04 13.27 12.16
N ILE A 270 -3.47 12.64 11.12
CA ILE A 270 -3.73 11.23 10.82
C ILE A 270 -2.87 10.27 11.67
N ALA A 271 -1.70 10.68 12.16
CA ALA A 271 -0.76 9.77 12.83
C ALA A 271 -1.38 9.04 14.03
N SER A 272 -2.05 9.75 14.94
CA SER A 272 -2.68 9.14 16.12
C SER A 272 -3.84 8.20 15.75
N ALA A 273 -4.68 8.59 14.78
CA ALA A 273 -5.79 7.78 14.30
C ALA A 273 -5.30 6.52 13.58
N LEU A 274 -4.26 6.65 12.76
CA LEU A 274 -3.58 5.54 12.08
C LEU A 274 -3.01 4.56 13.09
N VAL A 275 -2.20 5.02 14.06
CA VAL A 275 -1.61 4.16 15.10
C VAL A 275 -2.70 3.45 15.89
N ALA A 276 -3.78 4.14 16.25
CA ALA A 276 -4.91 3.52 16.96
C ALA A 276 -5.55 2.39 16.14
N ARG A 277 -5.81 2.60 14.84
CA ARG A 277 -6.38 1.58 13.94
C ARG A 277 -5.45 0.39 13.74
N LEU A 278 -4.17 0.65 13.48
CA LEU A 278 -3.17 -0.42 13.28
C LEU A 278 -2.93 -1.22 14.57
N THR A 279 -3.13 -0.60 15.74
CA THR A 279 -3.07 -1.30 17.02
C THR A 279 -4.18 -2.35 17.13
N MET A 280 -5.36 -2.13 16.52
CA MET A 280 -6.49 -3.07 16.54
C MET A 280 -6.27 -4.34 15.72
N LEU A 281 -5.25 -4.39 14.86
CA LEU A 281 -4.90 -5.61 14.12
C LEU A 281 -4.55 -6.75 15.08
N THR A 282 -5.11 -7.94 14.85
CA THR A 282 -4.92 -9.11 15.72
C THR A 282 -3.66 -9.92 15.39
N TYR A 283 -2.98 -9.57 14.29
CA TYR A 283 -1.73 -10.21 13.89
C TYR A 283 -0.62 -9.99 14.94
N PRO A 284 0.20 -11.02 15.24
CA PRO A 284 1.27 -10.90 16.24
C PRO A 284 2.20 -9.73 15.95
N LYS A 285 2.32 -8.79 16.90
CA LYS A 285 3.07 -7.55 16.70
C LYS A 285 4.57 -7.79 16.46
N SER A 286 5.12 -8.89 16.96
CA SER A 286 6.50 -9.34 16.70
C SER A 286 6.75 -9.82 15.25
N LEU A 287 5.69 -10.04 14.48
CA LEU A 287 5.72 -10.42 13.06
C LEU A 287 5.18 -9.30 12.15
N LEU A 288 4.76 -8.18 12.72
CA LEU A 288 4.28 -7.02 11.98
C LEU A 288 5.41 -5.98 11.91
N ASP A 289 5.69 -5.49 10.70
CA ASP A 289 6.69 -4.47 10.43
C ASP A 289 6.01 -3.32 9.66
N VAL A 290 5.45 -2.34 10.37
CA VAL A 290 4.83 -1.18 9.73
C VAL A 290 5.90 -0.13 9.47
N VAL A 291 6.01 0.30 8.22
CA VAL A 291 7.00 1.29 7.78
C VAL A 291 6.25 2.53 7.32
N LEU A 292 6.29 3.59 8.12
CA LEU A 292 5.76 4.90 7.75
C LEU A 292 6.77 5.58 6.82
N VAL A 293 6.34 5.86 5.60
CA VAL A 293 7.22 6.40 4.55
C VAL A 293 6.87 7.85 4.29
N LEU A 294 7.82 8.76 4.46
CA LEU A 294 7.61 10.18 4.20
C LEU A 294 8.77 10.77 3.41
N GLU A 295 8.54 11.93 2.82
CA GLU A 295 9.57 12.70 2.12
C GLU A 295 10.47 13.41 3.13
N GLU A 296 11.78 13.49 2.86
CA GLU A 296 12.72 14.21 3.70
C GLU A 296 12.31 15.69 3.89
N THR A 297 11.70 16.29 2.87
CA THR A 297 11.26 17.68 2.90
C THR A 297 9.92 17.91 3.63
N ASP A 298 9.24 16.85 4.07
CA ASP A 298 7.93 16.95 4.71
C ASP A 298 8.06 17.25 6.22
N THR A 299 8.26 18.52 6.53
CA THR A 299 8.39 18.99 7.92
C THR A 299 7.11 18.82 8.73
N THR A 300 5.94 18.96 8.09
CA THR A 300 4.64 18.85 8.75
C THR A 300 4.44 17.44 9.33
N THR A 301 4.62 16.41 8.51
CA THR A 301 4.46 15.03 8.97
C THR A 301 5.54 14.65 10.00
N LYS A 302 6.78 15.13 9.83
CA LYS A 302 7.87 14.91 10.81
C LYS A 302 7.54 15.47 12.19
N GLU A 303 6.98 16.69 12.26
CA GLU A 303 6.58 17.31 13.52
C GLU A 303 5.43 16.56 14.20
N THR A 304 4.46 16.08 13.42
CA THR A 304 3.37 15.25 13.97
C THR A 304 3.89 13.92 14.51
N LEU A 305 4.80 13.25 13.78
CA LEU A 305 5.36 11.97 14.20
C LEU A 305 6.28 12.10 15.42
N SER A 306 7.05 13.19 15.55
CA SER A 306 7.93 13.40 16.71
C SER A 306 7.17 13.57 18.03
N ARG A 307 5.90 13.96 17.96
CA ARG A 307 4.99 14.09 19.12
C ARG A 307 4.18 12.82 19.40
N THR A 308 4.28 11.82 18.53
CA THR A 308 3.49 10.58 18.64
C THR A 308 4.38 9.45 19.13
N ALA A 309 4.01 8.80 20.23
CA ALA A 309 4.71 7.61 20.70
C ALA A 309 4.41 6.43 19.76
N LEU A 310 5.39 6.00 18.98
CA LEU A 310 5.26 4.87 18.06
C LEU A 310 5.60 3.55 18.75
N PRO A 311 4.76 2.51 18.60
CA PRO A 311 5.10 1.17 19.06
C PRO A 311 6.36 0.61 18.37
N PRO A 312 7.12 -0.32 18.99
CA PRO A 312 8.36 -0.85 18.42
C PRO A 312 8.24 -1.55 17.06
N TRP A 313 7.03 -1.97 16.69
CA TRP A 313 6.71 -2.59 15.40
C TRP A 313 6.36 -1.58 14.30
N ILE A 314 6.42 -0.28 14.60
CA ILE A 314 6.28 0.83 13.64
C ILE A 314 7.61 1.57 13.52
N SER A 315 8.15 1.65 12.31
CA SER A 315 9.35 2.43 11.97
C SER A 315 9.02 3.59 11.02
N VAL A 316 9.94 4.53 10.92
CA VAL A 316 9.80 5.73 10.09
C VAL A 316 10.98 5.82 9.14
N ILE A 317 10.70 6.01 7.85
CA ILE A 317 11.70 6.19 6.80
C ILE A 317 11.46 7.53 6.10
N ALA A 318 12.45 8.43 6.22
CA ALA A 318 12.51 9.65 5.44
C ALA A 318 13.25 9.39 4.12
N VAL A 319 12.53 9.50 3.01
CA VAL A 319 13.06 9.28 1.66
C VAL A 319 13.83 10.52 1.22
N PRO A 320 15.13 10.40 0.89
CA PRO A 320 15.93 11.53 0.42
C PRO A 320 15.38 12.14 -0.86
N ALA A 321 15.51 13.46 -1.00
CA ALA A 321 15.12 14.14 -2.23
C ALA A 321 16.00 13.68 -3.41
N HIS A 322 15.39 13.41 -4.56
CA HIS A 322 16.13 13.04 -5.78
C HIS A 322 15.41 13.49 -7.05
N GLY A 323 16.11 14.24 -7.90
CA GLY A 323 15.64 14.62 -9.24
C GLY A 323 14.33 15.42 -9.25
N GLY A 324 13.92 16.04 -8.13
CA GLY A 324 12.64 16.75 -8.00
C GLY A 324 11.40 15.85 -8.05
N LEU A 325 11.56 14.52 -8.08
CA LEU A 325 10.45 13.57 -8.14
C LEU A 325 9.95 13.24 -6.73
N THR A 326 8.72 13.62 -6.44
CA THR A 326 8.04 13.31 -5.17
C THR A 326 6.74 12.55 -5.47
N THR A 327 6.80 11.23 -5.40
CA THR A 327 5.68 10.34 -5.76
C THR A 327 5.59 9.15 -4.81
N LYS A 328 4.37 8.68 -4.58
CA LYS A 328 4.07 7.45 -3.81
C LYS A 328 4.92 6.25 -4.28
N PRO A 329 4.94 5.85 -5.56
CA PRO A 329 5.72 4.70 -6.01
C PRO A 329 7.23 4.83 -5.77
N ARG A 330 7.81 6.03 -5.89
CA ARG A 330 9.23 6.26 -5.57
C ARG A 330 9.51 6.01 -4.10
N ALA A 331 8.66 6.55 -3.23
CA ALA A 331 8.77 6.37 -1.79
C ALA A 331 8.64 4.89 -1.40
N LEU A 332 7.66 4.17 -1.97
CA LEU A 332 7.49 2.73 -1.77
C LEU A 332 8.71 1.94 -2.26
N ASN A 333 9.28 2.26 -3.42
CA ASN A 333 10.49 1.60 -3.93
C ASN A 333 11.72 1.79 -3.02
N TYR A 334 11.84 2.96 -2.38
CA TYR A 334 12.91 3.24 -1.43
C TYR A 334 12.70 2.42 -0.15
N ALA A 335 11.51 2.51 0.44
CA ALA A 335 11.16 1.81 1.68
C ALA A 335 11.16 0.28 1.55
N LEU A 336 10.88 -0.26 0.36
CA LEU A 336 10.91 -1.71 0.08
C LEU A 336 12.24 -2.35 0.48
N ASP A 337 13.37 -1.66 0.25
CA ASP A 337 14.70 -2.18 0.56
C ASP A 337 14.94 -2.29 2.08
N PHE A 338 14.18 -1.55 2.89
CA PHE A 338 14.24 -1.55 4.35
C PHE A 338 13.18 -2.44 5.02
N CYS A 339 12.17 -2.91 4.29
CA CYS A 339 11.16 -3.84 4.81
C CYS A 339 11.79 -5.17 5.24
N LYS A 340 11.20 -5.87 6.22
CA LYS A 340 11.70 -7.15 6.77
C LYS A 340 10.84 -8.37 6.42
N GLY A 341 9.60 -8.14 6.00
CA GLY A 341 8.60 -9.16 5.74
C GLY A 341 8.86 -9.95 4.47
N SER A 342 8.44 -11.21 4.47
CA SER A 342 8.36 -12.03 3.25
C SER A 342 7.13 -11.69 2.41
N ILE A 343 6.14 -11.07 3.05
CA ILE A 343 4.96 -10.46 2.43
C ILE A 343 5.08 -8.95 2.60
N ILE A 344 4.90 -8.22 1.49
CA ILE A 344 4.91 -6.75 1.45
C ILE A 344 3.49 -6.27 1.19
N GLY A 345 2.95 -5.45 2.08
CA GLY A 345 1.65 -4.81 1.89
C GLY A 345 1.73 -3.29 1.82
N VAL A 346 0.66 -2.68 1.33
CA VAL A 346 0.50 -1.23 1.23
C VAL A 346 -0.86 -0.83 1.79
N TRP A 347 -0.86 0.11 2.72
CA TRP A 347 -2.05 0.85 3.15
C TRP A 347 -1.83 2.35 2.94
N ASP A 348 -2.90 3.09 2.69
CA ASP A 348 -2.91 4.54 2.74
C ASP A 348 -3.12 5.04 4.18
N ALA A 349 -2.83 6.32 4.42
CA ALA A 349 -2.80 6.88 5.78
C ALA A 349 -4.19 6.88 6.45
N GLU A 350 -5.24 7.03 5.64
CA GLU A 350 -6.65 7.07 6.04
C GLU A 350 -7.31 5.70 6.16
N ASP A 351 -6.59 4.62 5.84
CA ASP A 351 -7.16 3.28 5.83
C ASP A 351 -7.49 2.77 7.24
N ALA A 352 -8.54 1.95 7.30
CA ALA A 352 -8.99 1.23 8.47
C ALA A 352 -9.22 -0.25 8.08
N PRO A 353 -8.17 -1.08 8.10
CA PRO A 353 -8.28 -2.51 7.76
C PRO A 353 -9.08 -3.28 8.81
N GLU A 354 -9.74 -4.36 8.39
CA GLU A 354 -10.32 -5.34 9.32
C GLU A 354 -9.26 -5.91 10.28
N PRO A 355 -9.60 -6.15 11.57
CA PRO A 355 -8.63 -6.62 12.57
C PRO A 355 -7.87 -7.89 12.19
N ASP A 356 -8.52 -8.85 11.54
CA ASP A 356 -7.98 -10.17 11.17
C ASP A 356 -7.44 -10.24 9.73
N GLN A 357 -7.30 -9.09 9.05
CA GLN A 357 -6.95 -9.01 7.63
C GLN A 357 -5.64 -9.75 7.30
N LEU A 358 -4.60 -9.58 8.13
CA LEU A 358 -3.27 -10.14 7.86
C LEU A 358 -3.23 -11.66 8.03
N GLU A 359 -3.97 -12.21 8.99
CA GLU A 359 -4.13 -13.66 9.18
C GLU A 359 -4.74 -14.30 7.93
N ARG A 360 -5.74 -13.65 7.34
CA ARG A 360 -6.41 -14.11 6.11
C ARG A 360 -5.46 -14.04 4.92
N VAL A 361 -4.67 -12.98 4.79
CA VAL A 361 -3.64 -12.82 3.76
C VAL A 361 -2.59 -13.93 3.86
N VAL A 362 -2.05 -14.16 5.05
CA VAL A 362 -1.03 -15.18 5.30
C VAL A 362 -1.57 -16.58 5.04
N SER A 363 -2.76 -16.88 5.53
CA SER A 363 -3.43 -18.17 5.30
C SER A 363 -3.66 -18.44 3.82
N ARG A 364 -4.08 -17.40 3.06
CA ARG A 364 -4.25 -17.55 1.63
C ARG A 364 -2.91 -17.72 0.92
N PHE A 365 -1.88 -16.95 1.21
CA PHE A 365 -0.56 -17.15 0.60
C PHE A 365 0.08 -18.50 0.95
N HIS A 366 -0.21 -19.07 2.12
CA HIS A 366 0.28 -20.40 2.47
C HIS A 366 -0.35 -21.49 1.60
N SER A 367 -1.68 -21.41 1.38
CA SER A 367 -2.44 -22.42 0.61
C SER A 367 -2.48 -22.16 -0.89
N ALA A 368 -2.18 -20.95 -1.35
CA ALA A 368 -2.25 -20.56 -2.75
C ALA A 368 -1.06 -21.12 -3.56
N PRO A 369 -1.26 -21.38 -4.87
CA PRO A 369 -0.17 -21.71 -5.79
C PRO A 369 0.98 -20.70 -5.74
N LYS A 370 2.21 -21.15 -6.03
CA LYS A 370 3.42 -20.30 -5.98
C LYS A 370 3.40 -19.13 -6.97
N ASN A 371 2.62 -19.23 -8.05
CA ASN A 371 2.44 -18.16 -9.04
C ASN A 371 1.39 -17.10 -8.62
N VAL A 372 0.67 -17.30 -7.51
CA VAL A 372 -0.14 -16.24 -6.90
C VAL A 372 0.82 -15.25 -6.24
N ALA A 373 0.95 -14.10 -6.87
CA ALA A 373 1.93 -13.08 -6.52
C ALA A 373 1.33 -11.97 -5.67
N CYS A 374 0.05 -11.67 -5.88
CA CYS A 374 -0.66 -10.58 -5.23
C CYS A 374 -2.00 -11.07 -4.69
N LEU A 375 -2.31 -10.68 -3.46
CA LEU A 375 -3.66 -10.73 -2.89
C LEU A 375 -4.15 -9.29 -2.74
N GLN A 376 -5.34 -9.02 -3.28
CA GLN A 376 -5.99 -7.74 -3.21
C GLN A 376 -7.25 -7.87 -2.35
N GLY A 377 -7.36 -7.09 -1.29
CA GLY A 377 -8.60 -6.98 -0.51
C GLY A 377 -9.62 -6.04 -1.15
N ILE A 378 -10.77 -5.93 -0.51
CA ILE A 378 -11.90 -5.09 -0.91
C ILE A 378 -11.76 -3.71 -0.26
N LEU A 379 -12.02 -2.64 -1.01
CA LEU A 379 -12.17 -1.31 -0.44
C LEU A 379 -13.65 -0.97 -0.24
N ASP A 380 -13.93 -0.27 0.85
CA ASP A 380 -15.25 0.22 1.20
C ASP A 380 -15.14 1.52 2.00
N TYR A 381 -16.26 2.17 2.27
CA TYR A 381 -16.28 3.47 2.95
C TYR A 381 -16.84 3.38 4.36
N TYR A 382 -16.22 4.09 5.31
CA TYR A 382 -16.77 4.25 6.65
C TYR A 382 -17.79 5.39 6.78
N ASN A 383 -17.89 6.30 5.79
CA ASN A 383 -18.81 7.44 5.77
C ASN A 383 -19.87 7.40 4.62
N PRO A 384 -20.49 6.25 4.30
CA PRO A 384 -21.38 6.14 3.13
C PRO A 384 -22.63 7.02 3.22
N CYS A 385 -23.05 7.38 4.43
CA CYS A 385 -24.24 8.19 4.69
C CYS A 385 -24.00 9.71 4.72
N ALA A 386 -22.75 10.17 4.57
CA ALA A 386 -22.39 11.58 4.76
C ALA A 386 -23.21 12.54 3.86
N ASN A 387 -23.30 12.25 2.56
CA ASN A 387 -24.15 12.99 1.63
C ASN A 387 -24.49 12.15 0.38
N TRP A 388 -25.20 12.74 -0.59
CA TRP A 388 -25.56 12.05 -1.83
C TRP A 388 -24.34 11.56 -2.64
N LEU A 389 -23.27 12.36 -2.68
CA LEU A 389 -22.04 12.03 -3.41
C LEU A 389 -21.35 10.81 -2.78
N ALA A 390 -21.23 10.77 -1.46
CA ALA A 390 -20.68 9.64 -0.72
C ALA A 390 -21.47 8.34 -0.95
N ARG A 391 -22.82 8.42 -0.99
CA ARG A 391 -23.68 7.27 -1.31
C ARG A 391 -23.44 6.74 -2.71
N CYS A 392 -23.43 7.61 -3.72
CA CYS A 392 -23.16 7.22 -5.11
C CYS A 392 -21.76 6.61 -5.25
N PHE A 393 -20.76 7.20 -4.59
CA PHE A 393 -19.41 6.69 -4.60
C PHE A 393 -19.31 5.30 -3.97
N THR A 394 -19.99 5.09 -2.84
CA THR A 394 -20.09 3.77 -2.19
C THR A 394 -20.75 2.73 -3.08
N ILE A 395 -21.84 3.09 -3.78
CA ILE A 395 -22.50 2.18 -4.73
C ILE A 395 -21.55 1.77 -5.86
N GLU A 396 -20.81 2.72 -6.43
CA GLU A 396 -19.86 2.43 -7.49
C GLU A 396 -18.73 1.51 -7.01
N TYR A 397 -18.17 1.78 -5.83
CA TYR A 397 -17.14 0.93 -5.22
C TYR A 397 -17.65 -0.46 -4.89
N ALA A 398 -18.87 -0.59 -4.37
CA ALA A 398 -19.49 -1.88 -4.16
C ALA A 398 -19.62 -2.65 -5.49
N ALA A 399 -20.12 -2.01 -6.55
CA ALA A 399 -20.23 -2.64 -7.87
C ALA A 399 -18.86 -3.06 -8.42
N TRP A 400 -17.82 -2.25 -8.22
CA TRP A 400 -16.46 -2.56 -8.64
C TRP A 400 -15.88 -3.74 -7.87
N TRP A 401 -15.78 -3.63 -6.54
CA TRP A 401 -15.06 -4.58 -5.69
C TRP A 401 -15.80 -5.89 -5.42
N ARG A 402 -17.14 -5.86 -5.39
CA ARG A 402 -17.95 -7.04 -5.01
C ARG A 402 -18.56 -7.76 -6.19
N VAL A 403 -18.56 -7.16 -7.39
CA VAL A 403 -19.18 -7.76 -8.58
C VAL A 403 -18.21 -7.79 -9.76
N LEU A 404 -17.76 -6.64 -10.24
CA LEU A 404 -16.97 -6.56 -11.47
C LEU A 404 -15.59 -7.19 -11.33
N LEU A 405 -14.79 -6.76 -10.34
CA LEU A 405 -13.42 -7.25 -10.17
C LEU A 405 -13.38 -8.76 -9.88
N PRO A 406 -14.25 -9.33 -9.01
CA PRO A 406 -14.34 -10.78 -8.85
C PRO A 406 -14.72 -11.52 -10.13
N GLY A 407 -15.63 -10.95 -10.94
CA GLY A 407 -15.98 -11.51 -12.24
C GLY A 407 -14.80 -11.48 -13.22
N ILE A 408 -14.07 -10.37 -13.30
CA ILE A 408 -12.86 -10.20 -14.13
C ILE A 408 -11.79 -11.22 -13.72
N ALA A 409 -11.56 -11.38 -12.41
CA ALA A 409 -10.62 -12.35 -11.87
C ALA A 409 -10.98 -13.79 -12.26
N ARG A 410 -12.27 -14.17 -12.15
CA ARG A 410 -12.77 -15.49 -12.56
C ARG A 410 -12.67 -15.73 -14.07
N LEU A 411 -12.80 -14.69 -14.88
CA LEU A 411 -12.56 -14.74 -16.33
C LEU A 411 -11.07 -14.86 -16.69
N GLY A 412 -10.16 -14.82 -15.71
CA GLY A 412 -8.72 -14.92 -15.93
C GLY A 412 -8.12 -13.71 -16.65
N LEU A 413 -8.81 -12.56 -16.60
CA LEU A 413 -8.38 -11.32 -17.22
C LEU A 413 -7.37 -10.58 -16.34
N VAL A 414 -6.71 -9.57 -16.92
CA VAL A 414 -5.78 -8.72 -16.17
C VAL A 414 -6.55 -7.89 -15.13
N ILE A 415 -6.10 -7.94 -13.89
CA ILE A 415 -6.67 -7.19 -12.78
C ILE A 415 -5.87 -5.88 -12.63
N PRO A 416 -6.46 -4.71 -12.91
CA PRO A 416 -5.87 -3.46 -12.45
C PRO A 416 -5.95 -3.44 -10.93
N LEU A 417 -4.79 -3.43 -10.27
CA LEU A 417 -4.71 -3.43 -8.82
C LEU A 417 -5.28 -2.13 -8.25
N GLY A 418 -5.84 -2.20 -7.03
CA GLY A 418 -6.17 -1.00 -6.26
C GLY A 418 -4.92 -0.45 -5.58
N GLY A 419 -4.87 0.86 -5.33
CA GLY A 419 -3.67 1.53 -4.79
C GLY A 419 -3.34 1.20 -3.32
N THR A 420 -4.20 0.44 -2.66
CA THR A 420 -4.09 0.03 -1.25
C THR A 420 -4.74 -1.34 -1.03
N THR A 421 -4.50 -1.93 0.14
CA THR A 421 -4.98 -3.27 0.55
C THR A 421 -4.46 -4.33 -0.41
N LEU A 422 -3.20 -4.13 -0.78
CA LEU A 422 -2.41 -5.00 -1.62
C LEU A 422 -1.42 -5.73 -0.76
N PHE A 423 -1.24 -7.03 -1.03
CA PHE A 423 -0.22 -7.85 -0.39
C PHE A 423 0.49 -8.65 -1.46
N PHE A 424 1.83 -8.59 -1.46
CA PHE A 424 2.68 -9.22 -2.44
C PHE A 424 3.63 -10.21 -1.79
N ARG A 425 3.94 -11.31 -2.49
CA ARG A 425 5.17 -12.05 -2.18
C ARG A 425 6.36 -11.17 -2.53
N ARG A 426 7.19 -10.85 -1.53
CA ARG A 426 8.35 -9.96 -1.69
C ARG A 426 9.23 -10.33 -2.87
N THR A 427 9.56 -11.61 -2.99
CA THR A 427 10.47 -12.13 -4.03
C THR A 427 9.96 -11.87 -5.44
N ILE A 428 8.63 -11.92 -5.66
CA ILE A 428 8.03 -11.64 -6.96
C ILE A 428 8.00 -10.14 -7.23
N LEU A 429 7.65 -9.33 -6.23
CA LEU A 429 7.66 -7.87 -6.33
C LEU A 429 9.06 -7.33 -6.66
N GLU A 430 10.09 -7.85 -5.99
CA GLU A 430 11.49 -7.50 -6.25
C GLU A 430 11.94 -7.95 -7.64
N LYS A 431 11.54 -9.15 -8.08
CA LYS A 431 11.81 -9.65 -9.44
C LYS A 431 11.18 -8.75 -10.52
N LEU A 432 10.02 -8.16 -10.24
CA LEU A 432 9.36 -7.19 -11.12
C LEU A 432 9.83 -5.75 -10.93
N ALA A 433 10.88 -5.55 -10.12
CA ALA A 433 11.51 -4.27 -9.86
C ALA A 433 10.57 -3.24 -9.21
N GLY A 434 9.59 -3.69 -8.41
CA GLY A 434 8.69 -2.81 -7.65
C GLY A 434 7.69 -2.03 -8.51
N TRP A 435 7.50 -0.76 -8.17
CA TRP A 435 6.55 0.16 -8.80
C TRP A 435 7.23 1.08 -9.82
N ASP A 436 6.52 1.50 -10.88
CA ASP A 436 7.05 2.55 -11.76
C ASP A 436 6.94 3.90 -11.05
N ALA A 437 8.08 4.47 -10.65
CA ALA A 437 8.19 5.69 -9.84
C ALA A 437 7.54 6.93 -10.49
N HIS A 438 7.31 6.90 -11.80
CA HIS A 438 6.77 8.01 -12.57
C HIS A 438 5.30 7.84 -12.92
N ASN A 439 4.71 6.66 -12.70
CA ASN A 439 3.33 6.41 -13.07
C ASN A 439 2.39 6.89 -11.96
N VAL A 440 1.31 7.59 -12.32
CA VAL A 440 0.29 8.10 -11.38
C VAL A 440 -0.77 7.06 -11.02
N THR A 441 -0.73 5.89 -11.67
CA THR A 441 -1.43 4.65 -11.29
C THR A 441 -0.43 3.50 -11.38
N GLU A 442 0.54 3.51 -10.48
CA GLU A 442 1.59 2.50 -10.35
C GLU A 442 1.04 1.10 -10.07
N ASP A 443 -0.13 1.05 -9.45
CA ASP A 443 -0.90 -0.12 -9.07
C ASP A 443 -1.44 -0.84 -10.32
N ALA A 444 -2.17 -0.13 -11.18
CA ALA A 444 -2.69 -0.65 -12.42
C ALA A 444 -1.56 -1.13 -13.35
N ASP A 445 -0.45 -0.37 -13.42
CA ASP A 445 0.76 -0.78 -14.15
C ASP A 445 1.37 -2.08 -13.59
N LEU A 446 1.54 -2.18 -12.27
CA LEU A 446 2.05 -3.39 -11.63
C LEU A 446 1.12 -4.59 -11.88
N GLY A 447 -0.20 -4.40 -11.89
CA GLY A 447 -1.19 -5.41 -12.25
C GLY A 447 -0.99 -5.96 -13.66
N VAL A 448 -0.75 -5.09 -14.64
CA VAL A 448 -0.43 -5.50 -16.02
C VAL A 448 0.91 -6.21 -16.08
N ARG A 449 1.96 -5.70 -15.41
CA ARG A 449 3.29 -6.34 -15.39
C ARG A 449 3.27 -7.73 -14.76
N LEU A 450 2.50 -7.93 -13.69
CA LEU A 450 2.29 -9.25 -13.07
C LEU A 450 1.69 -10.24 -14.07
N ALA A 451 0.61 -9.83 -14.76
CA ALA A 451 -0.05 -10.67 -15.74
C ALA A 451 0.86 -11.00 -16.94
N ARG A 452 1.65 -10.02 -17.42
CA ARG A 452 2.63 -10.21 -18.50
C ARG A 452 3.75 -11.18 -18.10
N ALA A 453 4.11 -11.23 -16.81
CA ALA A 453 5.09 -12.17 -16.28
C ALA A 453 4.49 -13.54 -15.89
N GLY A 454 3.21 -13.79 -16.19
CA GLY A 454 2.52 -15.05 -15.93
C GLY A 454 2.08 -15.26 -14.47
N TYR A 455 2.13 -14.22 -13.64
CA TYR A 455 1.67 -14.26 -12.26
C TYR A 455 0.16 -14.01 -12.15
N VAL A 456 -0.41 -14.49 -11.04
CA VAL A 456 -1.84 -14.36 -10.73
C VAL A 456 -2.04 -13.41 -9.57
N THR A 457 -3.07 -12.57 -9.70
CA THR A 457 -3.63 -11.77 -8.61
C THR A 457 -4.96 -12.39 -8.22
N GLU A 458 -5.19 -12.58 -6.93
CA GLU A 458 -6.47 -13.05 -6.41
C GLU A 458 -7.13 -12.00 -5.52
N LEU A 459 -8.46 -12.00 -5.50
CA LEU A 459 -9.22 -11.17 -4.58
C LEU A 459 -9.47 -11.93 -3.29
N LEU A 460 -9.23 -11.27 -2.18
CA LEU A 460 -9.43 -11.80 -0.83
C LEU A 460 -10.64 -11.09 -0.21
N PRO A 461 -11.61 -11.80 0.40
CA PRO A 461 -12.86 -11.19 0.89
C PRO A 461 -12.69 -10.45 2.23
N THR A 462 -11.61 -9.67 2.39
CA THR A 462 -11.34 -8.81 3.55
C THR A 462 -11.47 -7.35 3.15
N VAL A 463 -11.99 -6.53 4.05
CA VAL A 463 -12.30 -5.14 3.79
C VAL A 463 -11.28 -4.21 4.46
N THR A 464 -10.91 -3.16 3.74
CA THR A 464 -10.30 -1.97 4.31
C THR A 464 -11.22 -0.80 4.07
N TYR A 465 -11.53 -0.06 5.13
CA TYR A 465 -12.40 1.09 5.05
C TYR A 465 -11.59 2.37 4.84
N GLU A 466 -11.96 3.16 3.84
CA GLU A 466 -11.39 4.47 3.53
C GLU A 466 -12.45 5.58 3.66
N GLU A 467 -12.06 6.85 3.46
CA GLU A 467 -12.99 7.99 3.45
C GLU A 467 -13.53 8.27 2.04
N ALA A 468 -14.86 8.31 1.88
CA ALA A 468 -15.48 8.75 0.64
C ALA A 468 -15.32 10.25 0.45
N ASN A 469 -14.95 10.67 -0.77
CA ASN A 469 -14.95 12.07 -1.16
C ASN A 469 -16.37 12.66 -1.12
N CYS A 470 -16.59 13.58 -0.18
CA CYS A 470 -17.88 14.23 0.02
C CYS A 470 -18.03 15.56 -0.76
N ARG A 471 -17.00 15.98 -1.51
CA ARG A 471 -16.99 17.26 -2.24
C ARG A 471 -16.77 17.02 -3.73
N LEU A 472 -17.52 17.77 -4.55
CA LEU A 472 -17.57 17.59 -6.01
C LEU A 472 -16.21 17.76 -6.68
N TRP A 473 -15.48 18.84 -6.40
CA TRP A 473 -14.21 19.10 -7.07
C TRP A 473 -13.08 18.14 -6.63
N PRO A 474 -12.86 17.85 -5.34
CA PRO A 474 -11.95 16.78 -4.91
C PRO A 474 -12.26 15.42 -5.55
N TRP A 475 -13.54 15.07 -5.71
CA TRP A 475 -13.94 13.86 -6.42
C TRP A 475 -13.48 13.88 -7.89
N VAL A 476 -13.70 14.99 -8.61
CA VAL A 476 -13.25 15.14 -10.01
C VAL A 476 -11.73 15.06 -10.12
N ARG A 477 -10.99 15.67 -9.18
CA ARG A 477 -9.52 15.56 -9.09
C ARG A 477 -9.07 14.12 -8.94
N GLN A 478 -9.66 13.38 -8.00
CA GLN A 478 -9.35 11.97 -7.76
C GLN A 478 -9.56 11.12 -9.02
N ARG A 479 -10.73 11.24 -9.66
CA ARG A 479 -11.06 10.45 -10.85
C ARG A 479 -10.24 10.84 -12.07
N SER A 480 -9.91 12.12 -12.22
CA SER A 480 -9.05 12.59 -13.31
C SER A 480 -7.66 11.95 -13.23
N ARG A 481 -7.12 11.77 -12.00
CA ARG A 481 -5.85 11.10 -11.77
C ARG A 481 -5.88 9.63 -12.18
N TRP A 482 -6.94 8.90 -11.83
CA TRP A 482 -7.09 7.49 -12.22
C TRP A 482 -7.19 7.31 -13.73
N LEU A 483 -8.04 8.10 -14.39
CA LEU A 483 -8.21 8.04 -15.85
C LEU A 483 -6.92 8.43 -16.60
N LYS A 484 -6.21 9.45 -16.11
CA LYS A 484 -4.90 9.84 -16.65
C LYS A 484 -3.90 8.69 -16.52
N GLY A 485 -3.82 8.07 -15.35
CA GLY A 485 -2.92 6.95 -15.11
C GLY A 485 -3.25 5.73 -15.97
N PHE A 486 -4.53 5.39 -16.14
CA PHE A 486 -4.94 4.32 -17.06
C PHE A 486 -4.47 4.58 -18.49
N LEU A 487 -4.56 5.82 -18.97
CA LEU A 487 -4.08 6.19 -20.28
C LEU A 487 -2.55 6.10 -20.38
N ILE A 488 -1.82 6.54 -19.35
CA ILE A 488 -0.35 6.41 -19.27
C ILE A 488 0.07 4.93 -19.32
N THR A 489 -0.50 4.10 -18.44
CA THR A 489 -0.25 2.66 -18.37
C THR A 489 -0.56 1.97 -19.69
N TRP A 490 -1.69 2.32 -20.32
CA TRP A 490 -2.05 1.81 -21.64
C TRP A 490 -1.01 2.16 -22.69
N CYS A 491 -0.60 3.43 -22.79
CA CYS A 491 0.41 3.85 -23.76
C CYS A 491 1.78 3.18 -23.52
N VAL A 492 2.18 2.96 -22.27
CA VAL A 492 3.44 2.27 -21.94
C VAL A 492 3.41 0.84 -22.45
N HIS A 493 2.35 0.09 -22.16
CA HIS A 493 2.27 -1.32 -22.57
C HIS A 493 1.96 -1.52 -24.05
N MET A 494 1.36 -0.53 -24.71
CA MET A 494 1.06 -0.54 -26.15
C MET A 494 2.21 -0.05 -27.03
N ARG A 495 3.40 0.25 -26.47
CA ARG A 495 4.61 0.55 -27.26
C ARG A 495 4.99 -0.60 -28.18
N ASP A 496 4.75 -1.84 -27.75
CA ASP A 496 4.90 -3.05 -28.56
C ASP A 496 3.66 -3.95 -28.36
N PRO A 497 2.61 -3.76 -29.16
CA PRO A 497 1.36 -4.52 -29.02
C PRO A 497 1.54 -5.99 -29.39
N ALA A 498 2.48 -6.33 -30.29
CA ALA A 498 2.75 -7.71 -30.66
C ALA A 498 3.36 -8.47 -29.47
N GLN A 499 4.31 -7.85 -28.76
CA GLN A 499 4.85 -8.43 -27.53
C GLN A 499 3.78 -8.51 -26.43
N LEU A 500 2.94 -7.49 -26.28
CA LEU A 500 1.85 -7.54 -25.28
C LEU A 500 0.88 -8.71 -25.54
N VAL A 501 0.52 -8.97 -26.80
CA VAL A 501 -0.29 -10.13 -27.18
C VAL A 501 0.44 -11.45 -26.91
N ARG A 502 1.76 -11.53 -27.13
CA ARG A 502 2.53 -12.74 -26.78
C ARG A 502 2.57 -13.00 -25.27
N ASP A 503 2.73 -11.94 -24.48
CA ASP A 503 2.82 -12.04 -23.01
C ASP A 503 1.46 -12.44 -22.39
N LEU A 504 0.36 -11.89 -22.92
CA LEU A 504 -0.97 -12.01 -22.31
C LEU A 504 -1.90 -13.01 -23.01
N GLY A 505 -1.72 -13.24 -24.30
CA GLY A 505 -2.74 -13.83 -25.17
C GLY A 505 -3.87 -12.86 -25.52
N TRP A 506 -4.66 -13.19 -26.54
CA TRP A 506 -5.70 -12.31 -27.11
C TRP A 506 -6.80 -11.93 -26.13
N VAL A 507 -7.26 -12.87 -25.29
CA VAL A 507 -8.36 -12.63 -24.36
C VAL A 507 -7.98 -11.59 -23.30
N ARG A 508 -6.81 -11.76 -22.67
CA ARG A 508 -6.28 -10.81 -21.69
C ARG A 508 -5.89 -9.49 -22.34
N PHE A 509 -5.38 -9.50 -23.57
CA PHE A 509 -5.10 -8.29 -24.35
C PHE A 509 -6.37 -7.45 -24.55
N ILE A 510 -7.47 -8.07 -24.99
CA ILE A 510 -8.77 -7.40 -25.11
C ILE A 510 -9.22 -6.87 -23.74
N GLY A 511 -9.04 -7.65 -22.68
CA GLY A 511 -9.30 -7.19 -21.30
C GLY A 511 -8.56 -5.91 -20.94
N VAL A 512 -7.27 -5.79 -21.31
CA VAL A 512 -6.48 -4.56 -21.12
C VAL A 512 -7.03 -3.40 -21.94
N GLN A 513 -7.43 -3.63 -23.20
CA GLN A 513 -8.06 -2.58 -24.02
C GLN A 513 -9.36 -2.10 -23.38
N THR A 514 -10.19 -3.02 -22.88
CA THR A 514 -11.47 -2.67 -22.26
C THR A 514 -11.28 -1.94 -20.93
N MET A 515 -10.37 -2.41 -20.06
CA MET A 515 -10.20 -1.84 -18.73
C MET A 515 -9.48 -0.49 -18.73
N LEU A 516 -8.47 -0.32 -19.57
CA LEU A 516 -7.68 0.91 -19.60
C LEU A 516 -8.22 1.90 -20.64
N LEU A 517 -8.18 1.54 -21.93
CA LEU A 517 -8.52 2.47 -23.01
C LEU A 517 -10.03 2.73 -23.10
N ALA A 518 -10.85 1.68 -23.13
CA ALA A 518 -12.29 1.82 -23.34
C ALA A 518 -12.95 2.58 -22.16
N THR A 519 -12.48 2.38 -20.92
CA THR A 519 -12.93 3.15 -19.75
C THR A 519 -12.71 4.66 -19.94
N VAL A 520 -11.50 5.07 -20.35
CA VAL A 520 -11.17 6.49 -20.55
C VAL A 520 -11.98 7.08 -21.71
N ALA A 521 -12.02 6.37 -22.84
CA ALA A 521 -12.79 6.78 -24.02
C ALA A 521 -14.29 6.87 -23.71
N GLN A 522 -14.83 5.96 -22.91
CA GLN A 522 -16.24 5.94 -22.54
C GLN A 522 -16.66 7.18 -21.76
N PHE A 523 -15.84 7.62 -20.80
CA PHE A 523 -16.12 8.87 -20.06
C PHE A 523 -15.91 10.11 -20.93
N ALA A 524 -14.85 10.14 -21.75
CA ALA A 524 -14.58 11.27 -22.64
C ALA A 524 -15.68 11.46 -23.71
N CYS A 525 -16.22 10.36 -24.24
CA CYS A 525 -17.24 10.37 -25.27
C CYS A 525 -18.68 10.26 -24.72
N ALA A 526 -18.87 10.19 -23.40
CA ALA A 526 -20.20 10.08 -22.78
C ALA A 526 -21.22 11.15 -23.26
N PRO A 527 -20.82 12.44 -23.48
CA PRO A 527 -21.76 13.44 -24.01
C PRO A 527 -22.36 13.08 -25.38
N LEU A 528 -21.62 12.34 -26.23
CA LEU A 528 -22.11 11.85 -27.52
C LEU A 528 -23.10 10.69 -27.40
N LEU A 529 -23.10 9.99 -26.26
CA LEU A 529 -24.10 8.96 -25.98
C LEU A 529 -25.37 9.59 -25.38
N TRP A 530 -25.25 10.68 -24.63
CA TRP A 530 -26.41 11.41 -24.13
C TRP A 530 -27.14 12.19 -25.23
N SER A 531 -26.49 12.54 -26.33
CA SER A 531 -27.17 13.18 -27.48
C SER A 531 -28.25 12.29 -28.10
N PHE A 532 -28.25 10.98 -27.86
CA PHE A 532 -29.35 10.10 -28.26
C PHE A 532 -30.67 10.45 -27.55
N TRP A 533 -30.64 11.09 -26.39
CA TRP A 533 -31.87 11.62 -25.77
C TRP A 533 -32.52 12.70 -26.62
N LEU A 534 -31.75 13.46 -27.40
CA LEU A 534 -32.29 14.48 -28.31
C LEU A 534 -33.12 13.82 -29.43
N ALA A 535 -32.75 12.61 -29.85
CA ALA A 535 -33.50 11.84 -30.84
C ALA A 535 -34.91 11.46 -30.34
N VAL A 536 -35.08 11.23 -29.02
CA VAL A 536 -36.39 10.99 -28.40
C VAL A 536 -37.33 12.19 -28.55
N PHE A 537 -36.77 13.40 -28.58
CA PHE A 537 -37.52 14.64 -28.79
C PHE A 537 -37.67 15.02 -30.27
N GLY A 538 -37.34 14.11 -31.20
CA GLY A 538 -37.47 14.33 -32.65
C GLY A 538 -36.35 15.15 -33.28
N VAL A 539 -35.24 15.38 -32.57
CA VAL A 539 -34.05 16.03 -33.16
C VAL A 539 -33.28 15.00 -33.99
N MET A 540 -33.07 15.29 -35.29
CA MET A 540 -32.30 14.40 -36.15
C MET A 540 -30.87 14.20 -35.62
N HIS A 541 -30.48 12.94 -35.43
CA HIS A 541 -29.16 12.59 -34.91
C HIS A 541 -28.15 12.36 -36.06
N PRO A 542 -26.87 12.77 -35.94
CA PRO A 542 -25.87 12.57 -36.99
C PRO A 542 -25.70 11.12 -37.47
N VAL A 543 -25.89 10.16 -36.56
CA VAL A 543 -25.89 8.71 -36.86
C VAL A 543 -27.03 8.34 -37.81
N GLU A 544 -28.22 8.92 -37.65
CA GLU A 544 -29.37 8.63 -38.50
C GLU A 544 -29.11 9.05 -39.95
N GLN A 545 -28.51 10.23 -40.13
CA GLN A 545 -28.18 10.75 -41.45
C GLN A 545 -27.05 9.96 -42.14
N THR A 546 -26.11 9.42 -41.36
CA THR A 546 -24.93 8.72 -41.89
C THR A 546 -25.16 7.22 -42.11
N PHE A 547 -25.85 6.56 -41.17
CA PHE A 547 -25.98 5.10 -41.11
C PHE A 547 -27.44 4.61 -41.17
N GLY A 548 -28.41 5.52 -41.18
CA GLY A 548 -29.84 5.21 -41.27
C GLY A 548 -30.51 4.96 -39.92
N THR A 549 -31.85 5.04 -39.93
CA THR A 549 -32.72 4.95 -38.75
C THR A 549 -32.61 3.60 -38.03
N THR A 550 -32.43 2.49 -38.75
CA THR A 550 -32.25 1.15 -38.15
C THR A 550 -31.02 1.06 -37.25
N VAL A 551 -29.90 1.63 -37.69
CA VAL A 551 -28.65 1.65 -36.91
C VAL A 551 -28.82 2.52 -35.67
N LEU A 552 -29.45 3.70 -35.82
CA LEU A 552 -29.76 4.58 -34.69
C LEU A 552 -30.51 3.83 -33.58
N TRP A 553 -31.66 3.21 -33.92
CA TRP A 553 -32.49 2.53 -32.92
C TRP A 553 -31.82 1.28 -32.33
N SER A 554 -30.98 0.60 -33.11
CA SER A 554 -30.14 -0.49 -32.58
C SER A 554 -29.14 0.02 -31.53
N MET A 555 -28.49 1.17 -31.79
CA MET A 555 -27.57 1.80 -30.84
C MET A 555 -28.29 2.28 -29.58
N VAL A 556 -29.50 2.86 -29.72
CA VAL A 556 -30.36 3.24 -28.58
C VAL A 556 -30.72 2.02 -27.74
N GLY A 557 -31.11 0.91 -28.37
CA GLY A 557 -31.43 -0.34 -27.66
C GLY A 557 -30.25 -0.88 -26.84
N VAL A 558 -29.04 -0.88 -27.42
CA VAL A 558 -27.82 -1.29 -26.71
C VAL A 558 -27.46 -0.30 -25.59
N PHE A 559 -27.67 1.00 -25.79
CA PHE A 559 -27.46 2.02 -24.76
C PHE A 559 -28.39 1.81 -23.55
N ILE A 560 -29.68 1.57 -23.79
CA ILE A 560 -30.65 1.25 -22.75
C ILE A 560 -30.26 -0.05 -22.04
N LEU A 561 -29.92 -1.11 -22.78
CA LEU A 561 -29.47 -2.38 -22.21
C LEU A 561 -28.24 -2.19 -21.30
N SER A 562 -27.27 -1.38 -21.73
CA SER A 562 -26.09 -1.06 -20.93
C SER A 562 -26.47 -0.30 -19.65
N ALA A 563 -27.35 0.69 -19.74
CA ALA A 563 -27.85 1.43 -18.58
C ALA A 563 -28.57 0.51 -17.58
N THR A 564 -29.45 -0.37 -18.06
CA THR A 564 -30.15 -1.37 -17.24
C THR A 564 -29.17 -2.34 -16.59
N LEU A 565 -28.15 -2.81 -17.32
CA LEU A 565 -27.12 -3.68 -16.78
C LEU A 565 -26.32 -2.99 -15.66
N ASN A 566 -25.94 -1.71 -15.83
CA ASN A 566 -25.25 -0.95 -14.79
C ASN A 566 -26.11 -0.78 -13.53
N LEU A 567 -27.42 -0.53 -13.67
CA LEU A 567 -28.34 -0.48 -12.53
C LEU A 567 -28.46 -1.85 -11.85
N ALA A 568 -28.60 -2.93 -12.63
CA ALA A 568 -28.68 -4.29 -12.10
C ALA A 568 -27.41 -4.68 -11.33
N LEU A 569 -26.22 -4.38 -11.87
CA LEU A 569 -24.93 -4.56 -11.21
C LEU A 569 -24.89 -3.85 -9.85
N SER A 570 -25.25 -2.56 -9.83
CA SER A 570 -25.27 -1.76 -8.62
C SER A 570 -26.27 -2.30 -7.59
N LEU A 571 -27.47 -2.71 -8.01
CA LEU A 571 -28.48 -3.32 -7.14
C LEU A 571 -27.98 -4.63 -6.52
N VAL A 572 -27.35 -5.52 -7.32
CA VAL A 572 -26.74 -6.75 -6.83
C VAL A 572 -25.64 -6.43 -5.81
N ALA A 573 -24.77 -5.48 -6.13
CA ALA A 573 -23.64 -5.11 -5.31
C ALA A 573 -24.03 -4.57 -3.92
N VAL A 574 -25.12 -3.80 -3.83
CA VAL A 574 -25.62 -3.24 -2.56
C VAL A 574 -26.74 -4.06 -1.91
N SER A 575 -27.07 -5.24 -2.44
CA SER A 575 -28.11 -6.10 -1.88
C SER A 575 -27.74 -6.76 -0.54
N GLY A 576 -26.44 -6.76 -0.20
CA GLY A 576 -25.91 -7.26 1.06
C GLY A 576 -26.39 -6.49 2.28
N LYS A 577 -26.33 -7.12 3.47
CA LYS A 577 -26.87 -6.55 4.72
C LYS A 577 -26.28 -5.17 5.06
N ASP A 578 -24.99 -4.96 4.79
CA ASP A 578 -24.28 -3.75 5.20
C ASP A 578 -24.59 -2.55 4.28
N HIS A 579 -24.91 -2.80 3.00
CA HIS A 579 -25.15 -1.77 1.99
C HIS A 579 -26.62 -1.63 1.57
N ARG A 580 -27.54 -2.44 2.11
CA ARG A 580 -28.96 -2.48 1.71
C ARG A 580 -29.66 -1.12 1.78
N HIS A 581 -29.22 -0.25 2.68
CA HIS A 581 -29.71 1.12 2.82
C HIS A 581 -29.44 2.00 1.58
N LEU A 582 -28.55 1.58 0.67
CA LEU A 582 -28.18 2.27 -0.56
C LEU A 582 -29.06 1.89 -1.77
N LEU A 583 -29.94 0.89 -1.67
CA LEU A 583 -30.72 0.37 -2.81
C LEU A 583 -31.48 1.45 -3.59
N TRP A 584 -32.18 2.35 -2.89
CA TRP A 584 -32.93 3.43 -3.53
C TRP A 584 -32.03 4.47 -4.21
N TRP A 585 -30.82 4.66 -3.69
CA TRP A 585 -29.85 5.61 -4.23
C TRP A 585 -29.23 5.13 -5.55
N VAL A 586 -29.30 3.82 -5.85
CA VAL A 586 -28.85 3.26 -7.13
C VAL A 586 -29.52 3.96 -8.32
N PHE A 587 -30.82 4.25 -8.22
CA PHE A 587 -31.57 4.94 -9.28
C PHE A 587 -31.14 6.39 -9.51
N THR A 588 -30.39 6.98 -8.57
CA THR A 588 -29.84 8.34 -8.71
C THR A 588 -28.45 8.38 -9.32
N THR A 589 -27.77 7.24 -9.42
CA THR A 589 -26.41 7.14 -9.98
C THR A 589 -26.26 7.64 -11.43
N PRO A 590 -27.28 7.59 -12.33
CA PRO A 590 -27.18 8.22 -13.64
C PRO A 590 -26.88 9.73 -13.59
N PHE A 591 -27.31 10.43 -12.53
CA PHE A 591 -27.02 11.86 -12.33
C PHE A 591 -25.64 12.13 -11.73
N TYR A 592 -24.96 11.09 -11.24
CA TYR A 592 -23.60 11.16 -10.70
C TYR A 592 -22.53 11.00 -11.80
N PHE A 593 -22.75 10.10 -12.76
CA PHE A 593 -21.78 9.81 -13.82
C PHE A 593 -21.38 10.99 -14.74
N PRO A 594 -22.16 12.08 -14.91
CA PRO A 594 -21.69 13.25 -15.63
C PRO A 594 -20.41 13.88 -15.08
N LEU A 595 -20.17 13.76 -13.77
CA LEU A 595 -18.90 14.18 -13.17
C LEU A 595 -17.71 13.42 -13.75
N GLY A 596 -17.90 12.16 -14.16
CA GLY A 596 -16.87 11.34 -14.79
C GLY A 596 -16.40 11.88 -16.13
N ALA A 597 -17.30 12.50 -16.92
CA ALA A 597 -16.93 13.16 -18.17
C ALA A 597 -16.04 14.39 -17.92
N LEU A 598 -16.39 15.20 -16.90
CA LEU A 598 -15.55 16.33 -16.46
C LEU A 598 -14.16 15.85 -16.01
N ALA A 599 -14.12 14.74 -15.26
CA ALA A 599 -12.86 14.12 -14.84
C ALA A 599 -12.02 13.62 -16.03
N ALA A 600 -12.66 13.04 -17.06
CA ALA A 600 -11.98 12.60 -18.28
C ALA A 600 -11.39 13.76 -19.08
N PHE A 601 -12.11 14.87 -19.25
CA PHE A 601 -11.57 16.05 -19.93
C PHE A 601 -10.38 16.66 -19.19
N LYS A 602 -10.47 16.76 -17.85
CA LYS A 602 -9.32 17.15 -17.02
C LYS A 602 -8.15 16.18 -17.17
N ALA A 603 -8.41 14.87 -17.17
CA ALA A 603 -7.39 13.84 -17.35
C ALA A 603 -6.68 13.95 -18.70
N LEU A 604 -7.41 14.18 -19.80
CA LEU A 604 -6.86 14.35 -21.14
C LEU A 604 -5.98 15.61 -21.24
N HIS A 605 -6.43 16.72 -20.65
CA HIS A 605 -5.63 17.95 -20.58
C HIS A 605 -4.32 17.71 -19.81
N GLU A 606 -4.39 17.12 -18.61
CA GLU A 606 -3.21 16.84 -17.79
C GLU A 606 -2.30 15.78 -18.39
N PHE A 607 -2.84 14.77 -19.09
CA PHE A 607 -2.04 13.78 -19.80
C PHE A 607 -1.08 14.45 -20.80
N VAL A 608 -1.53 15.52 -21.46
CA VAL A 608 -0.73 16.29 -22.42
C VAL A 608 0.19 17.28 -21.70
N ALA A 609 -0.36 18.09 -20.80
CA ALA A 609 0.32 19.23 -20.19
C ALA A 609 1.22 18.85 -19.00
N SER A 610 0.79 17.90 -18.17
CA SER A 610 1.38 17.59 -16.86
C SER A 610 1.20 16.11 -16.47
N PRO A 611 1.83 15.18 -17.21
CA PRO A 611 1.56 13.74 -17.11
C PRO A 611 1.88 13.16 -15.71
N PHE A 612 2.91 13.69 -15.06
CA PHE A 612 3.38 13.24 -13.75
C PHE A 612 2.80 14.05 -12.58
N TYR A 613 1.96 15.05 -12.87
CA TYR A 613 1.36 15.86 -11.81
C TYR A 613 0.37 15.04 -10.99
N TRP A 614 0.58 15.03 -9.67
CA TRP A 614 -0.31 14.37 -8.72
C TRP A 614 -1.21 15.40 -8.04
N ASP A 615 -2.50 15.43 -8.43
CA ASP A 615 -3.51 16.27 -7.79
C ASP A 615 -4.02 15.57 -6.52
N LYS A 616 -3.37 15.85 -5.37
CA LYS A 616 -3.66 15.20 -4.09
C LYS A 616 -5.08 15.55 -3.62
N THR A 617 -5.84 14.54 -3.21
CA THR A 617 -7.11 14.72 -2.50
C THR A 617 -6.87 14.95 -1.03
N GLU A 618 -7.63 15.88 -0.45
CA GLU A 618 -7.66 16.12 1.00
C GLU A 618 -8.63 15.11 1.65
N HIS A 619 -8.15 14.42 2.68
CA HIS A 619 -8.92 13.51 3.53
C HIS A 619 -8.98 14.07 4.96
N GLY A 620 -9.84 13.52 5.80
CA GLY A 620 -10.12 13.97 7.18
C GLY A 620 -11.20 15.05 7.28
N VAL A 621 -12.11 15.15 6.31
CA VAL A 621 -13.16 16.19 6.29
C VAL A 621 -14.40 15.75 7.08
N THR A 622 -14.65 14.45 7.14
CA THR A 622 -15.78 13.87 7.90
C THR A 622 -15.30 13.47 9.30
N PRO A 623 -16.03 13.85 10.37
CA PRO A 623 -15.78 13.31 11.70
C PRO A 623 -15.84 11.78 11.63
N LEU A 624 -14.91 11.10 12.31
CA LEU A 624 -14.98 9.65 12.44
C LEU A 624 -16.30 9.28 13.12
N PRO A 625 -17.01 8.24 12.65
CA PRO A 625 -18.08 7.66 13.45
C PRO A 625 -17.51 7.31 14.83
N ASP A 626 -18.22 7.65 15.92
CA ASP A 626 -17.80 7.30 17.27
C ASP A 626 -17.37 5.84 17.32
N THR A 627 -16.10 5.62 17.66
CA THR A 627 -15.36 4.36 17.58
C THR A 627 -16.05 3.22 18.34
N ASP A 628 -16.96 3.56 19.24
CA ASP A 628 -17.77 2.62 20.03
C ASP A 628 -19.01 2.08 19.30
N THR A 629 -19.50 2.67 18.22
CA THR A 629 -20.84 2.31 17.72
C THR A 629 -20.84 1.40 16.49
N GLN A 630 -19.94 1.58 15.53
CA GLN A 630 -19.95 0.75 14.30
C GLN A 630 -19.03 -0.46 14.36
N ILE A 631 -17.85 -0.35 14.98
CA ILE A 631 -16.95 -1.51 15.10
C ILE A 631 -17.52 -2.52 16.09
N LEU A 632 -18.12 -2.08 17.21
CA LEU A 632 -18.80 -2.98 18.16
C LEU A 632 -19.99 -3.74 17.54
N HIS A 633 -20.67 -3.19 16.53
CA HIS A 633 -21.71 -3.95 15.81
C HIS A 633 -21.14 -5.07 14.93
N SER A 634 -19.88 -4.94 14.46
CA SER A 634 -19.18 -6.03 13.77
C SER A 634 -18.56 -7.05 14.75
N THR A 635 -17.99 -6.61 15.87
CA THR A 635 -17.35 -7.49 16.88
C THR A 635 -18.36 -8.20 17.78
N ALA A 636 -19.54 -7.64 18.03
CA ALA A 636 -20.60 -8.33 18.78
C ALA A 636 -21.15 -9.56 18.04
N ARG A 637 -20.92 -9.70 16.73
CA ARG A 637 -21.36 -10.86 15.93
C ARG A 637 -20.40 -12.06 15.96
N GLN A 638 -19.22 -11.95 16.59
CA GLN A 638 -18.26 -13.06 16.73
C GLN A 638 -18.07 -13.55 18.18
N LYS A 639 -18.88 -13.09 19.15
CA LYS A 639 -18.76 -13.56 20.54
C LYS A 639 -19.35 -14.96 20.74
N THR A 640 -18.50 -15.97 20.72
CA THR A 640 -18.47 -17.02 21.76
C THR A 640 -17.03 -17.49 22.00
N MET A 641 -16.28 -16.74 22.82
CA MET A 641 -15.21 -17.32 23.66
C MET A 641 -15.20 -16.61 25.01
N PRO A 642 -14.98 -17.34 26.13
CA PRO A 642 -14.91 -16.76 27.46
C PRO A 642 -13.60 -15.97 27.62
N ALA A 643 -13.70 -14.80 28.27
CA ALA A 643 -12.56 -13.95 28.57
C ALA A 643 -11.71 -14.55 29.71
N GLU A 644 -10.42 -14.74 29.47
CA GLU A 644 -9.42 -14.85 30.54
C GLU A 644 -8.88 -13.44 30.89
N PRO A 645 -8.59 -13.15 32.17
CA PRO A 645 -8.30 -11.79 32.62
C PRO A 645 -6.85 -11.41 32.31
N VAL A 646 -6.65 -10.50 31.34
CA VAL A 646 -5.39 -9.77 31.17
C VAL A 646 -5.34 -8.64 32.20
N PHE A 647 -4.39 -8.72 33.13
CA PHE A 647 -4.11 -7.69 34.13
C PHE A 647 -3.69 -6.37 33.47
N ARG A 648 -4.59 -5.38 33.43
CA ARG A 648 -4.23 -3.98 33.14
C ARG A 648 -3.46 -3.38 34.32
N ARG A 649 -2.15 -3.19 34.20
CA ARG A 649 -1.41 -2.22 35.04
C ARG A 649 -1.36 -0.86 34.34
N ARG A 650 -1.81 0.17 35.07
CA ARG A 650 -1.81 1.58 34.66
C ARG A 650 -0.38 2.14 34.68
N TYR A 651 -0.01 2.85 33.62
CA TYR A 651 1.04 3.86 33.64
C TYR A 651 0.51 5.10 34.35
N GLN A 652 0.99 5.37 35.57
CA GLN A 652 0.95 6.70 36.20
C GLN A 652 2.32 6.96 36.80
N THR A 653 3.11 7.79 36.12
CA THR A 653 4.32 8.41 36.65
C THR A 653 3.93 9.50 37.64
N ALA A 654 4.47 9.39 38.85
CA ALA A 654 4.31 10.35 39.93
C ALA A 654 5.12 11.63 39.69
N THR A 655 4.48 12.79 39.83
CA THR A 655 5.12 14.06 40.16
C THR A 655 4.58 14.54 41.50
N ALA A 656 5.49 14.93 42.37
CA ALA A 656 5.25 15.18 43.79
C ALA A 656 4.62 16.56 44.08
N ALA A 657 3.64 16.53 44.99
CA ALA A 657 3.35 17.45 46.09
C ALA A 657 3.20 18.98 45.87
N SER A 658 1.98 19.47 46.14
CA SER A 658 1.68 20.28 47.35
C SER A 658 0.17 20.44 47.60
N PRO A 659 -0.31 20.50 48.86
CA PRO A 659 -1.73 20.40 49.19
C PRO A 659 -2.37 21.78 49.44
N VAL A 660 -3.58 22.00 48.90
CA VAL A 660 -4.48 23.05 49.40
C VAL A 660 -5.81 22.41 49.79
N SER A 661 -6.17 22.65 51.04
CA SER A 661 -7.30 22.16 51.81
C SER A 661 -8.67 22.46 51.21
N PHE A 662 -9.56 21.46 51.19
CA PHE A 662 -11.00 21.63 51.03
C PHE A 662 -11.71 21.37 52.37
N THR A 663 -12.31 22.41 52.93
CA THR A 663 -13.31 22.33 54.00
C THR A 663 -14.72 22.36 53.39
N ARG A 664 -15.53 21.36 53.74
CA ARG A 664 -16.99 21.29 53.46
C ARG A 664 -17.78 22.23 54.38
N ARG A 665 -18.79 22.90 53.82
CA ARG A 665 -20.15 23.16 54.40
C ARG A 665 -20.97 23.86 53.30
N ALA A 666 -21.95 23.23 52.67
CA ALA A 666 -23.31 22.98 53.14
C ALA A 666 -24.08 24.28 53.49
N THR A 667 -24.93 24.74 52.56
CA THR A 667 -26.32 25.20 52.83
C THR A 667 -27.08 25.41 51.52
N ALA A 668 -28.28 24.87 51.48
CA ALA A 668 -29.34 25.18 50.53
C ALA A 668 -30.12 26.42 51.00
N GLN A 669 -30.63 27.23 50.06
CA GLN A 669 -32.05 27.65 49.95
C GLN A 669 -32.24 28.98 49.19
N ASN A 670 -33.20 28.91 48.25
CA ASN A 670 -34.23 29.89 47.90
C ASN A 670 -33.92 31.19 47.14
N ARG A 671 -34.67 31.28 46.02
CA ARG A 671 -35.46 32.42 45.49
C ARG A 671 -34.72 33.71 45.16
N ALA A 672 -34.60 34.00 43.86
CA ALA A 672 -35.57 34.78 43.08
C ALA A 672 -35.32 34.55 41.59
#